data_AF-A0AB32WUC5-F1
#
_entry.id   AF-A0AB32WUC5-F1
#
_cell.length_a   1.000
_cell.length_b   1.000
_cell.length_c   1.000
_cell.angle_alpha   90.00
_cell.angle_beta   90.00
_cell.angle_gamma   90.00
#
_symmetry.space_group_name_H-M   'P 1'
#
loop_
_entity.id
_entity.type
_entity.pdbx_description
1 polymer ?
#
loop_
_entity_poly.entity_id
_entity_poly.type
_entity_poly.pdbx_seq_one_letter_code
_entity_poly.pdbx_strand_id
1 'polypeptide(L)'
;MAGQGTWQPKEEGLREICGVLELHISPTSDKPRIWQQLQHYSQFPDFNNYLVFIFAHAQGASVEIRQAAGLLLKNNLRSAFKLLDPAYQQCIKSQLLPCLGEAKRDIRNTVGTIISVIVQQERILGWPELLQVLVRCLDSNDINHMEGALDTLSKICEDIPHELDLDVPGLSERPIDVFLPRLLQFFQSPHASLRKLSLGSVNQFIMLMPTALYLSMDQYLQGLFVLSHDPVAEVRKLVCAALVQLIEVNPSFLEPHLKNVIEFMLQANNDADNEVALEACEFWSEYCEAQLNPQLLREFLQQLIPVLLSNMVYADDDESLIDSEEDESVPDRDQVFRVLWSFSLTDLKPRFHSSRFHGSEDMKDDDDDSLSIWNLRKCSAAGLDVLSTVYGDEILPTLMPLVQAKLSTSDDGSWKEREAAVLALGAIAEGCIRGLYPYIAEIVEFLLPLLDNKFPLLRSITCWTLSRFSKFIVQGIGHKKGYEQFNKVLMGLLRRILDTNKRVQEAACSAFATLEEEAAEELTPHLEIILQHLLCAYGRYQKRNLRLVYDAIGTLAETVGGELNQPRYLQILMPPLIAKWQQLSDADKDLFPLLECFTSIAQALENGFSQFAQPIFQRCIKIIQSQQLAKVDPSSAGMQYEKEFIVCSLDLLSGLAEGLGSGIESLVSQSNLRDQLLQCCMDDSIDVQQSAFALFGDLARACPAYLHPCLSEFLNVATKQMSTPKLTESISVANNACWAIGELAIKVGQEVSPYVMTVVSSIVPILQHAEGVNKSLVENSAITLGRLAWVCPEIVSPHVEHFMQEWCTALSMWSWIYSLLMPG
;
A
#
# COMPACT_ATOMS: atom_id res chain seq x y z
N MET A 1 39.52 25.12 39.62
CA MET A 1 39.86 25.88 38.41
C MET A 1 40.79 25.04 37.56
N ALA A 2 40.25 24.35 36.56
CA ALA A 2 40.99 23.79 35.43
C ALA A 2 40.26 24.34 34.20
N GLY A 3 40.98 25.07 33.35
CA GLY A 3 40.40 25.86 32.26
C GLY A 3 39.65 24.99 31.25
N GLN A 4 38.47 25.47 30.82
CA GLN A 4 37.78 25.01 29.63
C GLN A 4 38.70 25.25 28.42
N GLY A 5 39.48 24.24 28.05
CA GLY A 5 40.26 24.26 26.81
C GLY A 5 39.36 23.89 25.64
N THR A 6 39.24 24.77 24.65
CA THR A 6 38.63 24.46 23.35
C THR A 6 39.33 23.25 22.75
N TRP A 7 38.60 22.20 22.36
CA TRP A 7 39.17 21.01 21.72
C TRP A 7 39.98 21.42 20.48
N GLN A 8 41.14 20.80 20.28
CA GLN A 8 42.04 21.03 19.14
C GLN A 8 42.54 19.68 18.60
N PRO A 9 42.58 19.49 17.27
CA PRO A 9 43.07 18.26 16.68
C PRO A 9 44.59 18.13 16.85
N LYS A 10 45.08 16.89 16.99
CA LYS A 10 46.51 16.60 16.81
C LYS A 10 46.79 16.42 15.32
N GLU A 11 47.88 17.02 14.83
CA GLU A 11 48.23 16.95 13.39
C GLU A 11 48.37 15.52 12.87
N GLU A 12 48.92 14.60 13.68
CA GLU A 12 49.10 13.20 13.30
C GLU A 12 47.75 12.50 13.05
N GLY A 13 46.80 12.64 13.98
CA GLY A 13 45.45 12.10 13.82
C GLY A 13 44.68 12.73 12.66
N LEU A 14 44.88 14.03 12.41
CA LEU A 14 44.29 14.71 11.25
C LEU A 14 44.79 14.10 9.93
N ARG A 15 46.10 13.87 9.80
CA ARG A 15 46.69 13.26 8.59
C ARG A 15 46.24 11.82 8.41
N GLU A 16 46.17 11.05 9.49
CA GLU A 16 45.73 9.65 9.46
C GLU A 16 44.27 9.54 9.01
N ILE A 17 43.35 10.30 9.61
CA ILE A 17 41.93 10.27 9.26
C ILE A 17 41.70 10.79 7.83
N CYS A 18 42.37 11.87 7.42
CA CYS A 18 42.31 12.35 6.04
C CYS A 18 42.79 11.29 5.03
N GLY A 19 43.89 10.60 5.32
CA GLY A 19 44.40 9.53 4.46
C GLY A 19 43.44 8.35 4.35
N VAL A 20 42.78 7.97 5.45
CA VAL A 20 41.76 6.90 5.44
C VAL A 20 40.52 7.32 4.66
N LEU A 21 40.08 8.57 4.76
CA LEU A 21 38.97 9.12 3.96
C LEU A 21 39.32 9.17 2.47
N GLU A 22 40.55 9.55 2.12
CA GLU A 22 41.03 9.55 0.73
C GLU A 22 41.02 8.13 0.13
N LEU A 23 41.48 7.13 0.89
CA LEU A 23 41.38 5.72 0.51
C LEU A 23 39.92 5.25 0.39
N HIS A 24 39.02 5.74 1.25
CA HIS A 24 37.60 5.40 1.22
C HIS A 24 36.90 5.87 -0.07
N ILE A 25 37.28 7.05 -0.57
CA ILE A 25 36.74 7.64 -1.81
C ILE A 25 37.35 6.96 -3.05
N SER A 26 38.57 6.43 -2.95
CA SER A 26 39.29 5.83 -4.08
C SER A 26 38.63 4.53 -4.58
N PRO A 27 38.35 4.38 -5.90
CA PRO A 27 37.66 3.23 -6.46
C PRO A 27 38.49 1.94 -6.45
N THR A 28 39.82 2.03 -6.31
CA THR A 28 40.75 0.89 -6.36
C THR A 28 41.11 0.32 -4.99
N SER A 29 40.50 0.82 -3.92
CA SER A 29 40.87 0.49 -2.54
C SER A 29 39.99 -0.61 -1.93
N ASP A 30 40.55 -1.34 -0.95
CA ASP A 30 39.87 -2.40 -0.20
C ASP A 30 38.82 -1.82 0.77
N LYS A 31 37.59 -1.58 0.25
CA LYS A 31 36.50 -0.93 0.99
C LYS A 31 36.14 -1.64 2.31
N PRO A 32 36.00 -2.98 2.38
CA PRO A 32 35.73 -3.68 3.65
C PRO A 32 36.78 -3.39 4.73
N ARG A 33 38.06 -3.43 4.36
CA ARG A 33 39.15 -3.16 5.30
C ARG A 33 39.17 -1.71 5.79
N ILE A 34 38.93 -0.75 4.89
CA ILE A 34 38.85 0.68 5.24
C ILE A 34 37.67 0.93 6.17
N TRP A 35 36.53 0.28 5.92
CA TRP A 35 35.35 0.40 6.77
C TRP A 35 35.59 -0.17 8.17
N GLN A 36 36.31 -1.29 8.31
CA GLN A 36 36.75 -1.81 9.62
C GLN A 36 37.66 -0.81 10.36
N GLN A 37 38.54 -0.10 9.65
CA GLN A 37 39.37 0.95 10.26
C GLN A 37 38.52 2.13 10.74
N LEU A 38 37.55 2.58 9.95
CA LEU A 38 36.62 3.63 10.36
C LEU A 38 35.75 3.21 11.56
N GLN A 39 35.30 1.95 11.62
CA GLN A 39 34.62 1.39 12.79
C GLN A 39 35.51 1.28 14.02
N HIS A 40 36.81 1.04 13.84
CA HIS A 40 37.75 1.10 14.95
C HIS A 40 37.87 2.53 15.47
N TYR A 41 37.99 3.52 14.57
CA TYR A 41 38.10 4.92 14.98
C TYR A 41 36.83 5.47 15.64
N SER A 42 35.65 4.99 15.25
CA SER A 42 34.38 5.42 15.87
C SER A 42 34.26 5.06 17.35
N GLN A 43 35.12 4.19 17.87
CA GLN A 43 35.21 3.86 19.30
C GLN A 43 35.89 4.97 20.11
N PHE A 44 36.63 5.90 19.48
CA PHE A 44 37.28 7.01 20.17
C PHE A 44 36.30 8.17 20.42
N PRO A 45 36.22 8.71 21.65
CA PRO A 45 35.24 9.74 22.01
C PRO A 45 35.33 11.05 21.21
N ASP A 46 36.53 11.42 20.75
CA ASP A 46 36.78 12.67 20.02
C ASP A 46 36.85 12.49 18.48
N PHE A 47 36.58 11.28 17.98
CA PHE A 47 36.61 11.01 16.54
C PHE A 47 35.66 11.92 15.75
N ASN A 48 34.45 12.13 16.26
CA ASN A 48 33.47 13.03 15.62
C ASN A 48 33.94 14.49 15.60
N ASN A 49 34.79 14.91 16.54
CA ASN A 49 35.41 16.24 16.52
C ASN A 49 36.49 16.36 15.43
N TYR A 50 37.23 15.29 15.14
CA TYR A 50 38.12 15.26 13.97
C TYR A 50 37.32 15.38 12.68
N LEU A 51 36.20 14.64 12.55
CA LEU A 51 35.38 14.70 11.34
C LEU A 51 34.79 16.10 11.11
N VAL A 52 34.24 16.76 12.14
CA VAL A 52 33.71 18.12 11.99
C VAL A 52 34.81 19.13 11.70
N PHE A 53 36.01 18.96 12.27
CA PHE A 53 37.15 19.83 11.98
C PHE A 53 37.66 19.69 10.55
N ILE A 54 37.78 18.45 10.05
CA ILE A 54 38.15 18.19 8.66
C ILE A 54 37.11 18.83 7.74
N PHE A 55 35.83 18.63 8.03
CA PHE A 55 34.73 19.21 7.28
C PHE A 55 34.77 20.75 7.26
N ALA A 56 34.96 21.40 8.41
CA ALA A 56 34.87 22.85 8.56
C ALA A 56 36.14 23.62 8.19
N HIS A 57 37.33 23.08 8.52
CA HIS A 57 38.57 23.86 8.56
C HIS A 57 39.72 23.32 7.70
N ALA A 58 39.63 22.11 7.12
CA ALA A 58 40.71 21.56 6.30
C ALA A 58 40.81 22.23 4.92
N GLN A 59 41.29 23.47 4.87
CA GLN A 59 41.40 24.27 3.64
C GLN A 59 42.39 23.69 2.60
N GLY A 60 43.29 22.79 3.01
CA GLY A 60 44.19 22.06 2.12
C GLY A 60 43.65 20.71 1.62
N ALA A 61 42.51 20.25 2.14
CA ALA A 61 41.85 19.02 1.68
C ALA A 61 40.89 19.29 0.52
N SER A 62 40.66 18.28 -0.32
CA SER A 62 39.71 18.36 -1.42
C SER A 62 38.26 18.45 -0.91
N VAL A 63 37.33 18.87 -1.76
CA VAL A 63 35.91 19.00 -1.39
C VAL A 63 35.32 17.64 -1.04
N GLU A 64 35.74 16.61 -1.78
CA GLU A 64 35.32 15.23 -1.64
C GLU A 64 35.73 14.67 -0.28
N ILE A 65 36.95 14.96 0.18
CA ILE A 65 37.42 14.55 1.52
C ILE A 65 36.62 15.25 2.61
N ARG A 66 36.38 16.56 2.47
CA ARG A 66 35.55 17.32 3.43
C ARG A 66 34.12 16.76 3.46
N GLN A 67 33.50 16.54 2.30
CA GLN A 67 32.16 15.94 2.20
C GLN A 67 32.11 14.53 2.79
N ALA A 68 33.08 13.67 2.51
CA ALA A 68 33.15 12.33 3.09
C ALA A 68 33.23 12.38 4.62
N ALA A 69 34.04 13.29 5.18
CA ALA A 69 34.08 13.51 6.63
C ALA A 69 32.71 13.95 7.18
N GLY A 70 32.03 14.88 6.50
CA GLY A 70 30.70 15.36 6.88
C GLY A 70 29.61 14.29 6.79
N LEU A 71 29.60 13.48 5.74
CA LEU A 71 28.63 12.39 5.57
C LEU A 71 28.87 11.25 6.58
N LEU A 72 30.13 10.93 6.88
CA LEU A 72 30.45 9.98 7.95
C LEU A 72 30.03 10.52 9.31
N LEU A 73 30.28 11.81 9.58
CA LEU A 73 29.81 12.48 10.79
C LEU A 73 28.28 12.37 10.90
N LYS A 74 27.54 12.73 9.85
CA LYS A 74 26.07 12.62 9.79
C LYS A 74 25.59 11.22 10.22
N ASN A 75 26.20 10.17 9.65
CA ASN A 75 25.81 8.78 9.95
C ASN A 75 26.10 8.42 11.41
N ASN A 76 27.23 8.84 11.96
CA ASN A 76 27.57 8.61 13.36
C ASN A 76 26.62 9.35 14.32
N LEU A 77 26.27 10.60 14.01
CA LEU A 77 25.43 11.42 14.88
C LEU A 77 23.98 10.92 14.96
N ARG A 78 23.48 10.28 13.89
CA ARG A 78 22.11 9.75 13.84
C ARG A 78 21.78 8.80 15.00
N SER A 79 22.75 8.03 15.48
CA SER A 79 22.53 7.08 16.60
C SER A 79 23.27 7.47 17.88
N ALA A 80 24.39 8.19 17.79
CA ALA A 80 25.28 8.39 18.93
C ALA A 80 25.31 9.81 19.49
N PHE A 81 24.64 10.80 18.89
CA PHE A 81 24.83 12.21 19.29
C PHE A 81 24.50 12.47 20.78
N LYS A 82 23.39 11.92 21.28
CA LYS A 82 22.99 12.03 22.70
C LYS A 82 23.95 11.35 23.68
N LEU A 83 24.78 10.42 23.19
CA LEU A 83 25.75 9.66 23.99
C LEU A 83 27.11 10.38 24.08
N LEU A 84 27.34 11.41 23.26
CA LEU A 84 28.58 12.18 23.29
C LEU A 84 28.66 13.07 24.53
N ASP A 85 29.88 13.32 24.99
CA ASP A 85 30.14 14.31 26.04
C ASP A 85 29.64 15.71 25.59
N PRO A 86 28.94 16.47 26.46
CA PRO A 86 28.45 17.82 26.13
C PRO A 86 29.52 18.76 25.56
N ALA A 87 30.78 18.62 25.96
CA ALA A 87 31.88 19.42 25.42
C ALA A 87 32.13 19.12 23.92
N TYR A 88 31.97 17.86 23.51
CA TYR A 88 32.09 17.44 22.11
C TYR A 88 30.86 17.83 21.29
N GLN A 89 29.65 17.70 21.87
CA GLN A 89 28.42 18.20 21.24
C GLN A 89 28.54 19.70 20.93
N GLN A 90 28.98 20.51 21.90
CA GLN A 90 29.15 21.95 21.72
C GLN A 90 30.24 22.29 20.69
N CYS A 91 31.34 21.53 20.68
CA CYS A 91 32.40 21.67 19.68
C CYS A 91 31.86 21.47 18.27
N ILE A 92 31.13 20.38 18.03
CA ILE A 92 30.50 20.06 16.75
C ILE A 92 29.53 21.15 16.33
N LYS A 93 28.58 21.52 17.21
CA LYS A 93 27.62 22.61 16.95
C LYS A 93 28.32 23.90 16.54
N SER A 94 29.33 24.32 17.29
CA SER A 94 30.04 25.58 17.03
C SER A 94 30.80 25.61 15.71
N GLN A 95 31.35 24.47 15.26
CA GLN A 95 32.10 24.37 14.01
C GLN A 95 31.20 24.27 12.78
N LEU A 96 29.98 23.74 12.92
CA LEU A 96 29.02 23.62 11.81
C LEU A 96 28.40 24.97 11.42
N LEU A 97 28.09 25.84 12.38
CA LEU A 97 27.33 27.08 12.11
C LEU A 97 28.00 28.00 11.07
N PRO A 98 29.33 28.24 11.08
CA PRO A 98 29.99 29.04 10.05
C PRO A 98 29.96 28.40 8.65
N CYS A 99 29.84 27.07 8.55
CA CYS A 99 29.81 26.37 7.27
C CYS A 99 28.53 26.61 6.47
N LEU A 100 27.48 27.17 7.09
CA LEU A 100 26.26 27.61 6.39
C LEU A 100 26.58 28.68 5.33
N GLY A 101 27.61 29.48 5.55
CA GLY A 101 28.07 30.54 4.64
C GLY A 101 29.22 30.16 3.71
N GLU A 102 29.62 28.89 3.61
CA GLU A 102 30.74 28.50 2.75
C GLU A 102 30.42 28.87 1.29
N ALA A 103 31.40 29.34 0.53
CA ALA A 103 31.33 29.55 -0.92
C ALA A 103 31.03 28.27 -1.70
N LYS A 104 31.49 27.09 -1.23
CA LYS A 104 31.26 25.80 -1.89
C LYS A 104 29.88 25.22 -1.55
N ARG A 105 28.99 25.13 -2.55
CA ARG A 105 27.61 24.61 -2.41
C ARG A 105 27.56 23.20 -1.80
N ASP A 106 28.49 22.35 -2.19
CA ASP A 106 28.68 20.99 -1.67
C ASP A 106 28.82 20.92 -0.14
N ILE A 107 29.56 21.87 0.43
CA ILE A 107 29.75 21.98 1.87
C ILE A 107 28.49 22.53 2.52
N ARG A 108 27.85 23.56 1.93
CA ARG A 108 26.57 24.11 2.40
C ARG A 108 25.47 23.04 2.49
N ASN A 109 25.31 22.23 1.45
CA ASN A 109 24.34 21.15 1.44
C ASN A 109 24.65 20.11 2.54
N THR A 110 25.91 19.68 2.63
CA THR A 110 26.35 18.69 3.62
C THR A 110 26.14 19.20 5.06
N VAL A 111 26.48 20.45 5.37
CA VAL A 111 26.24 21.00 6.72
C VAL A 111 24.75 21.04 7.05
N GLY A 112 23.89 21.40 6.09
CA GLY A 112 22.44 21.36 6.28
C GLY A 112 21.95 19.96 6.65
N THR A 113 22.47 18.91 5.99
CA THR A 113 22.09 17.52 6.33
C THR A 113 22.59 17.07 7.71
N ILE A 114 23.77 17.53 8.15
CA ILE A 114 24.29 17.21 9.48
C ILE A 114 23.47 17.93 10.55
N ILE A 115 23.17 19.21 10.32
CA ILE A 115 22.34 20.01 11.22
C ILE A 115 20.96 19.38 11.37
N SER A 116 20.31 18.97 10.27
CA SER A 116 18.99 18.33 10.33
C SER A 116 18.98 17.09 11.24
N VAL A 117 20.00 16.22 11.11
CA VAL A 117 20.15 15.04 11.97
C VAL A 117 20.32 15.41 13.45
N ILE A 118 21.10 16.45 13.75
CA ILE A 118 21.27 16.93 15.13
C ILE A 118 19.93 17.43 15.69
N VAL A 119 19.19 18.20 14.90
CA VAL A 119 17.88 18.74 15.32
C VAL A 119 16.85 17.63 15.50
N GLN A 120 16.85 16.58 14.67
CA GLN A 120 16.01 15.40 14.89
C GLN A 120 16.29 14.71 16.25
N GLN A 121 17.55 14.72 16.70
CA GLN A 121 17.93 14.13 17.98
C GLN A 121 17.54 15.01 19.17
N GLU A 122 17.91 16.29 19.16
CA GLU A 122 17.76 17.17 20.33
C GLU A 122 16.54 18.10 20.28
N ARG A 123 15.78 18.07 19.18
CA ARG A 123 14.74 19.04 18.85
C ARG A 123 15.28 20.46 18.79
N ILE A 124 14.43 21.41 18.44
CA ILE A 124 14.81 22.83 18.33
C ILE A 124 15.19 23.41 19.69
N LEU A 125 14.53 22.94 20.76
CA LEU A 125 14.81 23.33 22.15
C LEU A 125 16.27 23.08 22.55
N GLY A 126 16.87 21.99 22.06
CA GLY A 126 18.25 21.63 22.39
C GLY A 126 19.33 22.45 21.70
N TRP A 127 18.96 23.33 20.75
CA TRP A 127 19.93 24.15 20.01
C TRP A 127 19.41 25.54 19.62
N PRO A 128 19.10 26.42 20.59
CA PRO A 128 18.54 27.74 20.33
C PRO A 128 19.47 28.67 19.52
N GLU A 129 20.79 28.49 19.61
CA GLU A 129 21.76 29.28 18.86
C GLU A 129 21.64 29.08 17.35
N LEU A 130 21.19 27.90 16.91
CA LEU A 130 20.98 27.60 15.49
C LEU A 130 19.97 28.58 14.89
N LEU A 131 18.84 28.81 15.57
CA LEU A 131 17.79 29.71 15.08
C LEU A 131 18.31 31.14 14.90
N GLN A 132 19.10 31.63 15.84
CA GLN A 132 19.71 32.95 15.76
C GLN A 132 20.71 33.07 14.60
N VAL A 133 21.46 31.99 14.31
CA VAL A 133 22.37 31.97 13.15
C VAL A 133 21.58 31.94 11.84
N LEU A 134 20.56 31.08 11.74
CA LEU A 134 19.72 30.99 10.54
C LEU A 134 19.10 32.35 10.21
N VAL A 135 18.50 33.04 11.19
CA VAL A 135 17.94 34.38 11.00
C VAL A 135 19.00 35.38 10.50
N ARG A 136 20.17 35.42 11.15
CA ARG A 136 21.26 36.32 10.72
C ARG A 136 21.76 36.03 9.32
N CYS A 137 21.83 34.75 8.93
CA CYS A 137 22.26 34.36 7.60
C CYS A 137 21.23 34.75 6.53
N LEU A 138 19.93 34.57 6.81
CA LEU A 138 18.85 35.00 5.92
C LEU A 138 18.83 36.53 5.75
N ASP A 139 19.16 37.29 6.79
CA ASP A 139 19.18 38.76 6.77
C ASP A 139 20.51 39.36 6.23
N SER A 140 21.48 38.52 5.84
CA SER A 140 22.87 38.94 5.56
C SER A 140 23.11 39.60 4.20
N ASN A 141 22.15 39.51 3.27
CA ASN A 141 22.29 39.87 1.84
C ASN A 141 23.42 39.15 1.08
N ASP A 142 24.09 38.16 1.69
CA ASP A 142 25.06 37.29 1.02
C ASP A 142 24.35 36.03 0.54
N ILE A 143 24.39 35.78 -0.77
CA ILE A 143 23.72 34.63 -1.38
C ILE A 143 24.16 33.29 -0.79
N ASN A 144 25.42 33.13 -0.40
CA ASN A 144 25.89 31.86 0.16
C ASN A 144 25.29 31.64 1.56
N HIS A 145 25.27 32.68 2.38
CA HIS A 145 24.64 32.65 3.70
C HIS A 145 23.13 32.40 3.59
N MET A 146 22.44 33.14 2.70
CA MET A 146 21.00 32.99 2.50
C MET A 146 20.65 31.59 1.98
N GLU A 147 21.35 31.10 0.96
CA GLU A 147 21.08 29.78 0.37
C GLU A 147 21.40 28.65 1.37
N GLY A 148 22.53 28.70 2.07
CA GLY A 148 22.87 27.65 3.05
C GLY A 148 21.95 27.61 4.25
N ALA A 149 21.52 28.78 4.76
CA ALA A 149 20.53 28.85 5.83
C ALA A 149 19.16 28.37 5.37
N LEU A 150 18.72 28.74 4.17
CA LEU A 150 17.42 28.36 3.64
C LEU A 150 17.36 26.87 3.25
N ASP A 151 18.45 26.31 2.71
CA ASP A 151 18.60 24.87 2.44
C ASP A 151 18.56 24.04 3.73
N THR A 152 19.20 24.54 4.79
CA THR A 152 19.14 23.93 6.12
C THR A 152 17.75 24.03 6.72
N LEU A 153 17.11 25.20 6.63
CA LEU A 153 15.75 25.42 7.13
C LEU A 153 14.74 24.53 6.38
N SER A 154 14.87 24.40 5.06
CA SER A 154 14.01 23.53 4.25
C SER A 154 14.06 22.08 4.72
N LYS A 155 15.25 21.55 5.04
CA LYS A 155 15.40 20.19 5.59
C LYS A 155 14.76 20.04 6.97
N ILE A 156 14.88 21.07 7.82
CA ILE A 156 14.23 21.07 9.14
C ILE A 156 12.71 21.11 8.99
N CYS A 157 12.19 21.92 8.05
CA CYS A 157 10.76 21.97 7.75
C CYS A 157 10.24 20.63 7.21
N GLU A 158 11.02 19.91 6.40
CA GLU A 158 10.66 18.59 5.90
C GLU A 158 10.68 17.53 7.03
N ASP A 159 11.72 17.55 7.87
CA ASP A 159 11.93 16.52 8.91
C ASP A 159 11.02 16.67 10.15
N ILE A 160 10.79 17.90 10.61
CA ILE A 160 10.10 18.20 11.88
C ILE A 160 9.25 19.48 11.84
N PRO A 161 8.30 19.64 10.90
CA PRO A 161 7.57 20.89 10.73
C PRO A 161 6.75 21.30 11.97
N HIS A 162 6.23 20.33 12.73
CA HIS A 162 5.46 20.57 13.96
C HIS A 162 6.27 21.27 15.07
N GLU A 163 7.57 20.99 15.18
CA GLU A 163 8.42 21.59 16.22
C GLU A 163 8.62 23.10 16.02
N LEU A 164 8.47 23.60 14.79
CA LEU A 164 8.60 25.02 14.47
C LEU A 164 7.38 25.84 14.91
N ASP A 165 6.23 25.20 15.14
CA ASP A 165 4.98 25.84 15.62
C ASP A 165 4.80 25.75 17.15
N LEU A 166 5.81 25.26 17.88
CA LEU A 166 5.78 25.16 19.34
C LEU A 166 6.40 26.39 20.02
N ASP A 167 5.91 26.69 21.23
CA ASP A 167 6.53 27.67 22.12
C ASP A 167 7.88 27.13 22.64
N VAL A 168 8.97 27.83 22.30
CA VAL A 168 10.32 27.46 22.73
C VAL A 168 10.75 28.36 23.90
N PRO A 169 10.95 27.81 25.12
CA PRO A 169 11.51 28.54 26.25
C PRO A 169 12.77 29.34 25.91
N GLY A 170 12.72 30.65 26.16
CA GLY A 170 13.83 31.57 25.89
C GLY A 170 13.76 32.31 24.55
N LEU A 171 12.81 31.96 23.67
CA LEU A 171 12.44 32.79 22.52
C LEU A 171 11.25 33.70 22.87
N SER A 172 11.18 34.83 22.19
CA SER A 172 10.10 35.82 22.37
C SER A 172 8.84 35.51 21.55
N GLU A 173 9.01 34.77 20.46
CA GLU A 173 7.98 34.37 19.51
C GLU A 173 8.28 32.93 19.06
N ARG A 174 7.29 32.20 18.53
CA ARG A 174 7.51 30.84 18.04
C ARG A 174 8.41 30.87 16.80
N PRO A 175 9.23 29.84 16.55
CA PRO A 175 10.12 29.83 15.40
C PRO A 175 9.42 30.15 14.06
N ILE A 176 8.23 29.59 13.84
CA ILE A 176 7.46 29.85 12.61
C ILE A 176 7.05 31.31 12.45
N ASP A 177 6.68 32.00 13.54
CA ASP A 177 6.31 33.42 13.51
C ASP A 177 7.50 34.29 13.05
N VAL A 178 8.74 33.83 13.30
CA VAL A 178 9.98 34.49 12.88
C VAL A 178 10.38 34.17 11.44
N PHE A 179 10.25 32.90 11.00
CA PHE A 179 10.72 32.46 9.70
C PHE A 179 9.72 32.70 8.57
N LEU A 180 8.41 32.50 8.80
CA LEU A 180 7.40 32.56 7.75
C LEU A 180 7.41 33.90 6.98
N PRO A 181 7.47 35.08 7.62
CA PRO A 181 7.53 36.35 6.89
C PRO A 181 8.77 36.47 5.98
N ARG A 182 9.91 35.91 6.41
CA ARG A 182 11.15 35.89 5.61
C ARG A 182 11.04 34.94 4.43
N LEU A 183 10.47 33.76 4.64
CA LEU A 183 10.23 32.78 3.57
C LEU A 183 9.36 33.41 2.47
N LEU A 184 8.25 34.06 2.84
CA LEU A 184 7.37 34.74 1.89
C LEU A 184 8.07 35.88 1.14
N GLN A 185 9.00 36.61 1.78
CA GLN A 185 9.79 37.65 1.11
C GLN A 185 10.67 37.08 0.00
N PHE A 186 11.23 35.87 0.19
CA PHE A 186 12.12 35.24 -0.78
C PHE A 186 11.42 34.79 -2.07
N PHE A 187 10.09 34.79 -2.13
CA PHE A 187 9.35 34.50 -3.36
C PHE A 187 9.65 35.54 -4.45
N GLN A 188 9.98 36.78 -4.07
CA GLN A 188 10.35 37.84 -5.02
C GLN A 188 11.87 37.92 -5.25
N SER A 189 12.65 36.95 -4.77
CA SER A 189 14.10 36.96 -4.92
C SER A 189 14.52 36.85 -6.39
N PRO A 190 15.57 37.57 -6.83
CA PRO A 190 16.12 37.38 -8.17
C PRO A 190 16.76 36.00 -8.34
N HIS A 191 17.09 35.30 -7.25
CA HIS A 191 17.75 34.00 -7.27
C HIS A 191 16.74 32.86 -7.22
N ALA A 192 16.70 32.03 -8.27
CA ALA A 192 15.77 30.89 -8.36
C ALA A 192 15.95 29.87 -7.23
N SER A 193 17.19 29.64 -6.75
CA SER A 193 17.45 28.74 -5.63
C SER A 193 16.74 29.18 -4.35
N LEU A 194 16.71 30.49 -4.08
CA LEU A 194 16.02 31.04 -2.91
C LEU A 194 14.50 30.94 -3.07
N ARG A 195 13.95 31.20 -4.26
CA ARG A 195 12.51 31.02 -4.53
C ARG A 195 12.08 29.57 -4.34
N LYS A 196 12.85 28.62 -4.89
CA LYS A 196 12.61 27.18 -4.75
C LYS A 196 12.63 26.73 -3.29
N LEU A 197 13.71 27.02 -2.56
CA LEU A 197 13.86 26.57 -1.18
C LEU A 197 12.84 27.24 -0.25
N SER A 198 12.52 28.52 -0.47
CA SER A 198 11.52 29.21 0.36
C SER A 198 10.12 28.66 0.14
N LEU A 199 9.68 28.53 -1.12
CA LEU A 199 8.38 27.95 -1.42
C LEU A 199 8.27 26.51 -0.91
N GLY A 200 9.27 25.67 -1.19
CA GLY A 200 9.30 24.29 -0.70
C GLY A 200 9.24 24.19 0.82
N SER A 201 9.87 25.14 1.54
CA SER A 201 9.80 25.21 3.01
C SER A 201 8.41 25.62 3.51
N VAL A 202 7.71 26.53 2.84
CA VAL A 202 6.35 26.95 3.22
C VAL A 202 5.34 25.82 2.97
N ASN A 203 5.50 25.07 1.87
CA ASN A 203 4.61 23.95 1.54
C ASN A 203 4.54 22.89 2.66
N GLN A 204 5.65 22.66 3.39
CA GLN A 204 5.69 21.69 4.49
C GLN A 204 4.71 22.00 5.63
N PHE A 205 4.20 23.24 5.70
CA PHE A 205 3.25 23.66 6.73
C PHE A 205 1.79 23.62 6.28
N ILE A 206 1.49 23.34 5.00
CA ILE A 206 0.11 23.37 4.49
C ILE A 206 -0.75 22.34 5.22
N MET A 207 -0.30 21.09 5.31
CA MET A 207 -1.02 20.01 6.02
C MET A 207 -1.18 20.29 7.53
N LEU A 208 -0.21 20.98 8.15
CA LEU A 208 -0.29 21.35 9.57
C LEU A 208 -1.20 22.56 9.83
N MET A 209 -1.31 23.46 8.85
CA MET A 209 -2.05 24.72 8.91
C MET A 209 -1.83 25.52 10.22
N PRO A 210 -0.58 25.90 10.55
CA PRO A 210 -0.29 26.68 11.76
C PRO A 210 -0.94 28.06 11.71
N THR A 211 -1.24 28.64 12.87
CA THR A 211 -1.92 29.96 12.95
C THR A 211 -1.18 31.05 12.17
N ALA A 212 0.15 31.01 12.14
CA ALA A 212 0.97 31.96 11.37
C ALA A 212 0.66 31.89 9.86
N LEU A 213 0.59 30.69 9.28
CA LEU A 213 0.27 30.49 7.87
C LEU A 213 -1.19 30.85 7.57
N TYR A 214 -2.11 30.46 8.45
CA TYR A 214 -3.52 30.82 8.33
C TYR A 214 -3.72 32.34 8.23
N LEU A 215 -3.06 33.11 9.10
CA LEU A 215 -3.16 34.58 9.11
C LEU A 215 -2.45 35.24 7.92
N SER A 216 -1.42 34.61 7.36
CA SER A 216 -0.66 35.10 6.21
C SER A 216 -1.11 34.50 4.87
N MET A 217 -2.27 33.84 4.82
CA MET A 217 -2.72 33.11 3.63
C MET A 217 -2.85 34.00 2.39
N ASP A 218 -3.39 35.22 2.53
CA ASP A 218 -3.50 36.17 1.41
C ASP A 218 -2.13 36.52 0.81
N GLN A 219 -1.12 36.72 1.66
CA GLN A 219 0.24 37.01 1.23
C GLN A 219 0.87 35.79 0.56
N TYR A 220 0.60 34.59 1.08
CA TYR A 220 1.07 33.34 0.50
C TYR A 220 0.48 33.09 -0.90
N LEU A 221 -0.85 33.21 -1.05
CA LEU A 221 -1.54 33.09 -2.33
C LEU A 221 -1.06 34.12 -3.35
N GLN A 222 -0.89 35.39 -2.94
CA GLN A 222 -0.30 36.41 -3.81
C GLN A 222 1.11 36.00 -4.27
N GLY A 223 1.90 35.43 -3.39
CA GLY A 223 3.21 34.88 -3.69
C GLY A 223 3.17 33.73 -4.71
N LEU A 224 2.25 32.78 -4.54
CA LEU A 224 2.03 31.67 -5.48
C LEU A 224 1.68 32.18 -6.88
N PHE A 225 0.77 33.16 -7.00
CA PHE A 225 0.38 33.72 -8.30
C PHE A 225 1.50 34.49 -9.00
N VAL A 226 2.45 35.06 -8.24
CA VAL A 226 3.66 35.64 -8.83
C VAL A 226 4.58 34.53 -9.37
N LEU A 227 4.73 33.44 -8.62
CA LEU A 227 5.60 32.31 -8.96
C LEU A 227 5.01 31.36 -10.02
N SER A 228 3.71 31.45 -10.30
CA SER A 228 3.05 30.59 -11.28
C SER A 228 3.63 30.74 -12.69
N HIS A 229 4.27 31.88 -12.99
CA HIS A 229 4.93 32.17 -14.26
C HIS A 229 6.46 32.14 -14.16
N ASP A 230 7.02 31.49 -13.14
CA ASP A 230 8.47 31.41 -12.95
C ASP A 230 9.16 30.71 -14.12
N PRO A 231 10.30 31.22 -14.63
CA PRO A 231 11.04 30.53 -15.70
C PRO A 231 11.57 29.15 -15.30
N VAL A 232 11.76 28.87 -14.00
CA VAL A 232 12.32 27.62 -13.50
C VAL A 232 11.22 26.60 -13.22
N ALA A 233 11.32 25.42 -13.86
CA ALA A 233 10.32 24.36 -13.76
C ALA A 233 10.12 23.88 -12.32
N GLU A 234 11.19 23.71 -11.56
CA GLU A 234 11.11 23.26 -10.17
C GLU A 234 10.36 24.23 -9.26
N VAL A 235 10.31 25.53 -9.60
CA VAL A 235 9.49 26.50 -8.86
C VAL A 235 8.02 26.35 -9.25
N ARG A 236 7.71 26.23 -10.56
CA ARG A 236 6.32 26.01 -11.03
C ARG A 236 5.73 24.70 -10.51
N LYS A 237 6.54 23.64 -10.45
CA LYS A 237 6.22 22.35 -9.81
C LYS A 237 5.73 22.55 -8.38
N LEU A 238 6.51 23.27 -7.56
CA LEU A 238 6.16 23.57 -6.17
C LEU A 238 4.91 24.46 -6.03
N VAL A 239 4.64 25.34 -7.01
CA VAL A 239 3.39 26.13 -7.03
C VAL A 239 2.19 25.22 -7.29
N CYS A 240 2.32 24.26 -8.21
CA CYS A 240 1.26 23.28 -8.46
C CYS A 240 1.01 22.45 -7.19
N ALA A 241 2.06 21.85 -6.62
CA ALA A 241 1.98 21.08 -5.37
C ALA A 241 1.32 21.87 -4.22
N ALA A 242 1.66 23.16 -4.07
CA ALA A 242 1.05 24.02 -3.05
C ALA A 242 -0.47 24.18 -3.22
N LEU A 243 -0.92 24.37 -4.47
CA LEU A 243 -2.33 24.55 -4.79
C LEU A 243 -3.12 23.24 -4.66
N VAL A 244 -2.50 22.09 -4.99
CA VAL A 244 -3.02 20.75 -4.72
C VAL A 244 -3.20 20.55 -3.21
N GLN A 245 -2.17 20.73 -2.40
CA GLN A 245 -2.27 20.59 -0.93
C GLN A 245 -3.29 21.56 -0.31
N LEU A 246 -3.41 22.78 -0.84
CA LEU A 246 -4.40 23.74 -0.32
C LEU A 246 -5.85 23.31 -0.60
N ILE A 247 -6.12 22.69 -1.76
CA ILE A 247 -7.48 22.23 -2.08
C ILE A 247 -7.87 21.02 -1.23
N GLU A 248 -6.92 20.14 -0.93
CA GLU A 248 -7.08 18.98 -0.06
C GLU A 248 -7.35 19.43 1.39
N VAL A 249 -6.53 20.32 1.95
CA VAL A 249 -6.60 20.72 3.36
C VAL A 249 -7.76 21.67 3.64
N ASN A 250 -7.91 22.72 2.82
CA ASN A 250 -8.95 23.71 3.03
C ASN A 250 -9.27 24.48 1.73
N PRO A 251 -10.22 23.97 0.93
CA PRO A 251 -10.53 24.53 -0.39
C PRO A 251 -11.14 25.95 -0.31
N SER A 252 -11.65 26.37 0.86
CA SER A 252 -12.26 27.69 1.05
C SER A 252 -11.30 28.86 0.79
N PHE A 253 -9.99 28.65 0.96
CA PHE A 253 -8.98 29.67 0.63
C PHE A 253 -8.86 29.93 -0.87
N LEU A 254 -9.13 28.91 -1.69
CA LEU A 254 -9.01 29.00 -3.14
C LEU A 254 -10.31 29.43 -3.80
N GLU A 255 -11.48 29.25 -3.16
CA GLU A 255 -12.80 29.60 -3.71
C GLU A 255 -12.86 30.98 -4.40
N PRO A 256 -12.33 32.09 -3.81
CA PRO A 256 -12.40 33.42 -4.45
C PRO A 256 -11.59 33.53 -5.75
N HIS A 257 -10.60 32.66 -5.93
CA HIS A 257 -9.65 32.67 -7.04
C HIS A 257 -9.73 31.41 -7.91
N LEU A 258 -10.67 30.50 -7.61
CA LEU A 258 -10.67 29.14 -8.12
C LEU A 258 -10.72 29.06 -9.65
N LYS A 259 -11.42 29.99 -10.29
CA LYS A 259 -11.43 30.09 -11.76
C LYS A 259 -10.04 30.33 -12.34
N ASN A 260 -9.28 31.27 -11.76
CA ASN A 260 -7.92 31.56 -12.20
C ASN A 260 -6.97 30.39 -11.89
N VAL A 261 -7.20 29.69 -10.77
CA VAL A 261 -6.44 28.48 -10.39
C VAL A 261 -6.69 27.38 -11.40
N ILE A 262 -7.94 27.11 -11.80
CA ILE A 262 -8.28 26.12 -12.84
C ILE A 262 -7.61 26.48 -14.17
N GLU A 263 -7.68 27.75 -14.60
CA GLU A 263 -7.03 28.22 -15.82
C GLU A 263 -5.51 28.02 -15.79
N PHE A 264 -4.88 28.33 -14.65
CA PHE A 264 -3.45 28.09 -14.44
C PHE A 264 -3.11 26.60 -14.47
N MET A 265 -3.84 25.76 -13.73
CA MET A 265 -3.61 24.32 -13.67
C MET A 265 -3.75 23.65 -15.03
N LEU A 266 -4.74 24.06 -15.83
CA LEU A 266 -4.92 23.57 -17.18
C LEU A 266 -3.73 23.93 -18.09
N GLN A 267 -3.16 25.13 -17.93
CA GLN A 267 -1.95 25.53 -18.63
C GLN A 267 -0.72 24.74 -18.15
N ALA A 268 -0.55 24.60 -16.83
CA ALA A 268 0.55 23.88 -16.21
C ALA A 268 0.51 22.37 -16.54
N ASN A 269 -0.67 21.78 -16.72
CA ASN A 269 -0.82 20.39 -17.15
C ASN A 269 -0.32 20.15 -18.60
N ASN A 270 -0.09 21.22 -19.37
CA ASN A 270 0.54 21.20 -20.69
C ASN A 270 1.95 21.82 -20.67
N ASP A 271 2.59 21.92 -19.50
CA ASP A 271 3.96 22.42 -19.39
C ASP A 271 4.93 21.51 -20.17
N ALA A 272 6.04 22.09 -20.64
CA ALA A 272 7.07 21.35 -21.36
C ALA A 272 7.89 20.43 -20.43
N ASP A 273 7.87 20.73 -19.13
CA ASP A 273 8.46 19.89 -18.09
C ASP A 273 7.41 18.92 -17.54
N ASN A 274 7.66 17.62 -17.69
CA ASN A 274 6.72 16.56 -17.30
C ASN A 274 6.43 16.54 -15.80
N GLU A 275 7.35 16.98 -14.94
CA GLU A 275 7.13 17.03 -13.49
C GLU A 275 6.15 18.13 -13.12
N VAL A 276 6.21 19.29 -13.81
CA VAL A 276 5.23 20.36 -13.63
C VAL A 276 3.86 19.90 -14.13
N ALA A 277 3.81 19.24 -15.29
CA ALA A 277 2.58 18.73 -15.85
C ALA A 277 1.94 17.66 -14.96
N LEU A 278 2.75 16.77 -14.35
CA LEU A 278 2.29 15.75 -13.40
C LEU A 278 1.66 16.40 -12.16
N GLU A 279 2.35 17.32 -11.52
CA GLU A 279 1.87 17.96 -10.27
C GLU A 279 0.62 18.83 -10.53
N ALA A 280 0.52 19.44 -11.70
CA ALA A 280 -0.70 20.13 -12.11
C ALA A 280 -1.86 19.16 -12.39
N CYS A 281 -1.56 17.93 -12.82
CA CYS A 281 -2.58 16.92 -13.12
C CYS A 281 -3.23 16.35 -11.85
N GLU A 282 -2.51 16.29 -10.74
CA GLU A 282 -3.03 15.82 -9.44
C GLU A 282 -4.18 16.71 -8.93
N PHE A 283 -4.16 18.00 -9.30
CA PHE A 283 -5.20 18.96 -8.93
C PHE A 283 -6.62 18.52 -9.31
N TRP A 284 -6.81 17.78 -10.41
CA TRP A 284 -8.15 17.42 -10.87
C TRP A 284 -8.82 16.38 -9.99
N SER A 285 -8.06 15.41 -9.48
CA SER A 285 -8.57 14.42 -8.53
C SER A 285 -8.93 15.11 -7.21
N GLU A 286 -8.00 15.90 -6.67
CA GLU A 286 -8.22 16.64 -5.42
C GLU A 286 -9.40 17.62 -5.50
N TYR A 287 -9.56 18.32 -6.63
CA TYR A 287 -10.71 19.20 -6.85
C TYR A 287 -12.04 18.45 -6.74
N CYS A 288 -12.11 17.25 -7.31
CA CYS A 288 -13.30 16.43 -7.33
C CYS A 288 -13.62 15.85 -5.94
N GLU A 289 -12.59 15.52 -5.17
CA GLU A 289 -12.72 15.00 -3.80
C GLU A 289 -13.06 16.09 -2.78
N ALA A 290 -12.60 17.32 -2.99
CA ALA A 290 -12.81 18.48 -2.12
C ALA A 290 -14.29 18.96 -2.02
N GLN A 291 -15.24 18.28 -2.68
CA GLN A 291 -16.68 18.59 -2.69
C GLN A 291 -17.01 20.06 -3.04
N LEU A 292 -16.12 20.70 -3.80
CA LEU A 292 -16.29 22.04 -4.34
C LEU A 292 -17.47 22.11 -5.31
N ASN A 293 -17.90 23.33 -5.63
CA ASN A 293 -18.97 23.56 -6.60
C ASN A 293 -18.63 22.91 -7.96
N PRO A 294 -19.35 21.85 -8.38
CA PRO A 294 -19.03 21.13 -9.61
C PRO A 294 -19.40 21.93 -10.87
N GLN A 295 -20.24 22.96 -10.77
CA GLN A 295 -20.58 23.79 -11.92
C GLN A 295 -19.39 24.59 -12.45
N LEU A 296 -18.40 24.92 -11.63
CA LEU A 296 -17.26 25.73 -12.08
C LEU A 296 -16.35 24.93 -13.02
N LEU A 297 -15.90 23.74 -12.60
CA LEU A 297 -15.05 22.89 -13.43
C LEU A 297 -15.80 22.37 -14.68
N ARG A 298 -17.14 22.26 -14.62
CA ARG A 298 -17.99 21.94 -15.78
C ARG A 298 -17.74 22.85 -16.99
N GLU A 299 -17.46 24.14 -16.77
CA GLU A 299 -17.14 25.10 -17.86
C GLU A 299 -15.83 24.76 -18.60
N PHE A 300 -14.94 24.03 -17.93
CA PHE A 300 -13.59 23.71 -18.43
C PHE A 300 -13.45 22.28 -18.97
N LEU A 301 -14.46 21.41 -18.80
CA LEU A 301 -14.41 20.00 -19.26
C LEU A 301 -14.06 19.86 -20.74
N GLN A 302 -14.56 20.76 -21.61
CA GLN A 302 -14.25 20.74 -23.04
C GLN A 302 -12.77 20.94 -23.36
N GLN A 303 -12.02 21.61 -22.49
CA GLN A 303 -10.59 21.85 -22.64
C GLN A 303 -9.77 20.82 -21.84
N LEU A 304 -10.23 20.44 -20.65
CA LEU A 304 -9.54 19.50 -19.76
C LEU A 304 -9.50 18.08 -20.33
N ILE A 305 -10.62 17.56 -20.83
CA ILE A 305 -10.71 16.18 -21.34
C ILE A 305 -9.67 15.90 -22.45
N PRO A 306 -9.49 16.76 -23.47
CA PRO A 306 -8.43 16.60 -24.46
C PRO A 306 -7.01 16.54 -23.86
N VAL A 307 -6.73 17.35 -22.84
CA VAL A 307 -5.40 17.43 -22.18
C VAL A 307 -5.10 16.14 -21.43
N LEU A 308 -6.05 15.65 -20.63
CA LEU A 308 -5.91 14.37 -19.94
C LEU A 308 -5.69 13.24 -20.96
N LEU A 309 -6.50 13.19 -22.02
CA LEU A 309 -6.37 12.16 -23.05
C LEU A 309 -5.03 12.21 -23.81
N SER A 310 -4.47 13.39 -24.06
CA SER A 310 -3.13 13.49 -24.68
C SER A 310 -2.03 13.05 -23.73
N ASN A 311 -2.15 13.37 -22.45
CA ASN A 311 -1.17 13.05 -21.42
C ASN A 311 -1.21 11.58 -21.00
N MET A 312 -2.29 10.86 -21.33
CA MET A 312 -2.38 9.41 -21.19
C MET A 312 -1.53 8.64 -22.22
N VAL A 313 -0.92 9.27 -23.23
CA VAL A 313 -0.07 8.58 -24.22
C VAL A 313 1.29 8.23 -23.60
N TYR A 314 1.80 7.02 -23.82
CA TYR A 314 3.13 6.62 -23.34
C TYR A 314 4.23 7.57 -23.84
N ALA A 315 5.02 8.13 -22.92
CA ALA A 315 6.23 8.85 -23.25
C ALA A 315 7.25 7.91 -23.95
N ASP A 316 8.15 8.45 -24.76
CA ASP A 316 9.12 7.62 -25.50
C ASP A 316 10.18 6.97 -24.59
N ASP A 317 10.42 7.55 -23.42
CA ASP A 317 11.33 7.10 -22.38
C ASP A 317 10.62 6.36 -21.22
N ASP A 318 9.33 6.04 -21.37
CA ASP A 318 8.57 5.33 -20.33
C ASP A 318 9.11 3.89 -20.15
N GLU A 319 9.47 3.54 -18.91
CA GLU A 319 10.04 2.23 -18.54
C GLU A 319 9.14 1.07 -18.95
N SER A 320 7.82 1.27 -18.98
CA SER A 320 6.86 0.25 -19.43
C SER A 320 7.08 -0.20 -20.88
N LEU A 321 7.62 0.67 -21.73
CA LEU A 321 7.97 0.33 -23.12
C LEU A 321 9.13 -0.66 -23.14
N ILE A 322 10.13 -0.45 -22.29
CA ILE A 322 11.31 -1.32 -22.15
C ILE A 322 10.88 -2.68 -21.60
N ASP A 323 10.10 -2.68 -20.52
CA ASP A 323 9.59 -3.91 -19.90
C ASP A 323 8.69 -4.72 -20.83
N SER A 324 8.00 -4.05 -21.78
CA SER A 324 7.15 -4.74 -22.75
C SER A 324 7.91 -5.61 -23.74
N GLU A 325 9.25 -5.50 -23.80
CA GLU A 325 10.09 -6.38 -24.62
C GLU A 325 10.42 -7.71 -23.92
N GLU A 326 10.17 -7.85 -22.60
CA GLU A 326 10.43 -9.09 -21.88
C GLU A 326 9.40 -10.19 -22.23
N ASP A 327 9.89 -11.34 -22.70
CA ASP A 327 9.09 -12.51 -23.02
C ASP A 327 9.21 -13.62 -21.96
N GLU A 328 8.43 -14.70 -22.12
CA GLU A 328 8.41 -15.85 -21.22
C GLU A 328 9.75 -16.59 -21.08
N SER A 329 10.76 -16.29 -21.92
CA SER A 329 12.08 -16.93 -21.87
C SER A 329 13.07 -16.21 -20.95
N VAL A 330 12.81 -14.94 -20.63
CA VAL A 330 13.65 -14.11 -19.75
C VAL A 330 13.34 -14.43 -18.29
N PRO A 331 14.26 -14.89 -17.42
CA PRO A 331 13.97 -15.17 -16.01
C PRO A 331 13.50 -13.94 -15.22
N ASP A 332 12.59 -14.13 -14.26
CA ASP A 332 12.19 -13.08 -13.30
C ASP A 332 13.41 -12.60 -12.50
N ARG A 333 13.55 -11.29 -12.33
CA ARG A 333 14.64 -10.71 -11.52
C ARG A 333 14.31 -10.88 -10.03
N ASP A 334 15.21 -11.51 -9.28
CA ASP A 334 15.04 -11.86 -7.85
C ASP A 334 14.72 -10.67 -6.91
N GLN A 335 14.99 -9.43 -7.34
CA GLN A 335 14.71 -8.21 -6.55
C GLN A 335 13.25 -7.74 -6.62
N VAL A 336 12.41 -8.41 -7.43
CA VAL A 336 11.00 -8.02 -7.70
C VAL A 336 10.04 -8.97 -6.96
N PHE A 337 10.44 -9.53 -5.81
CA PHE A 337 9.58 -10.44 -5.03
C PHE A 337 8.46 -9.73 -4.25
N ARG A 338 8.59 -8.41 -4.08
CA ARG A 338 7.70 -7.52 -3.31
C ARG A 338 6.93 -6.51 -4.18
N VAL A 339 7.53 -6.15 -5.31
CA VAL A 339 7.24 -4.94 -6.10
C VAL A 339 5.92 -4.93 -6.90
N LEU A 340 5.23 -6.07 -6.99
CA LEU A 340 4.20 -6.22 -8.04
C LEU A 340 2.89 -6.85 -7.61
N TRP A 341 2.71 -7.02 -6.29
CA TRP A 341 1.38 -7.26 -5.75
C TRP A 341 0.51 -5.98 -5.79
N SER A 342 1.11 -4.80 -6.00
CA SER A 342 0.44 -3.50 -5.82
C SER A 342 0.25 -2.61 -7.07
N PHE A 343 0.53 -3.04 -8.32
CA PHE A 343 0.48 -2.05 -9.44
C PHE A 343 -0.11 -2.49 -10.78
N SER A 344 -0.88 -3.57 -10.84
CA SER A 344 -1.81 -3.75 -11.96
C SER A 344 -3.06 -2.89 -11.71
N LEU A 345 -2.92 -1.57 -11.92
CA LEU A 345 -4.01 -0.56 -11.91
C LEU A 345 -4.76 -0.42 -10.58
N THR A 346 -4.00 -0.22 -9.49
CA THR A 346 -4.52 -0.07 -8.13
C THR A 346 -5.29 1.25 -7.89
N ASP A 347 -4.98 2.33 -8.62
CA ASP A 347 -5.73 3.61 -8.54
C ASP A 347 -7.00 3.67 -9.40
N LEU A 348 -7.32 2.59 -10.14
CA LEU A 348 -8.52 2.46 -10.97
C LEU A 348 -9.23 1.12 -10.73
N LYS A 349 -9.07 0.53 -9.53
CA LYS A 349 -9.47 -0.85 -9.24
C LYS A 349 -10.93 -1.13 -9.64
N PRO A 350 -11.18 -2.18 -10.45
CA PRO A 350 -12.31 -3.06 -10.18
C PRO A 350 -12.05 -3.70 -8.81
N ARG A 351 -13.08 -3.74 -7.96
CA ARG A 351 -13.02 -4.32 -6.61
C ARG A 351 -12.65 -5.80 -6.69
N PHE A 352 -11.36 -6.12 -6.65
CA PHE A 352 -10.90 -7.46 -6.35
C PHE A 352 -11.25 -7.78 -4.90
N HIS A 353 -11.72 -9.00 -4.68
CA HIS A 353 -12.17 -9.48 -3.40
C HIS A 353 -11.19 -9.18 -2.27
N SER A 354 -11.68 -8.45 -1.26
CA SER A 354 -11.38 -8.76 0.13
C SER A 354 -11.65 -10.25 0.32
N SER A 355 -10.63 -11.03 0.68
CA SER A 355 -10.82 -12.43 1.03
C SER A 355 -11.99 -12.51 2.02
N ARG A 356 -13.03 -13.28 1.66
CA ARG A 356 -14.21 -13.48 2.51
C ARG A 356 -13.90 -14.29 3.77
N PHE A 357 -12.63 -14.61 4.02
CA PHE A 357 -12.16 -15.11 5.31
C PHE A 357 -12.12 -13.95 6.32
N HIS A 358 -13.26 -13.76 6.97
CA HIS A 358 -13.48 -13.02 8.19
C HIS A 358 -12.62 -11.75 8.43
N GLY A 359 -13.14 -10.62 7.96
CA GLY A 359 -13.03 -9.34 8.70
C GLY A 359 -11.73 -8.54 8.60
N SER A 360 -10.95 -8.66 7.53
CA SER A 360 -9.86 -7.72 7.24
C SER A 360 -10.30 -6.63 6.25
N GLU A 361 -10.97 -5.58 6.74
CA GLU A 361 -11.05 -4.29 6.01
C GLU A 361 -10.01 -3.26 6.54
N ASP A 362 -9.16 -3.63 7.50
CA ASP A 362 -8.18 -2.72 8.12
C ASP A 362 -6.73 -3.20 7.97
N MET A 363 -6.33 -3.56 6.75
CA MET A 363 -4.91 -3.43 6.41
C MET A 363 -4.67 -1.95 6.15
N LYS A 364 -4.09 -1.25 7.14
CA LYS A 364 -3.25 -0.10 6.80
C LYS A 364 -2.18 -0.67 5.88
N ASP A 365 -2.27 -0.33 4.59
CA ASP A 365 -1.30 -0.71 3.57
C ASP A 365 0.11 -0.48 4.12
N ASP A 366 0.77 -1.57 4.48
CA ASP A 366 2.17 -1.58 4.89
C ASP A 366 2.97 -1.30 3.61
N ASP A 367 3.43 -0.06 3.46
CA ASP A 367 4.58 0.43 2.68
C ASP A 367 5.33 -0.61 1.79
N ASP A 368 4.68 -1.16 0.75
CA ASP A 368 5.32 -1.97 -0.30
C ASP A 368 5.07 -1.39 -1.72
N ASP A 369 4.51 -0.17 -1.79
CA ASP A 369 4.25 0.62 -3.00
C ASP A 369 5.50 1.21 -3.68
N SER A 370 6.70 0.95 -3.16
CA SER A 370 7.86 1.82 -3.42
C SER A 370 8.56 1.66 -4.78
N LEU A 371 8.02 0.95 -5.79
CA LEU A 371 8.80 0.61 -6.99
C LEU A 371 8.06 0.63 -8.35
N SER A 372 6.84 1.19 -8.47
CA SER A 372 6.28 1.63 -9.76
C SER A 372 6.17 3.15 -9.79
N ILE A 373 6.89 3.80 -10.72
CA ILE A 373 6.97 5.27 -10.79
C ILE A 373 5.58 5.86 -11.10
N TRP A 374 5.03 6.68 -10.20
CA TRP A 374 3.86 7.51 -10.46
C TRP A 374 4.21 8.54 -11.54
N ASN A 375 3.41 8.64 -12.60
CA ASN A 375 3.75 9.45 -13.77
C ASN A 375 2.53 10.14 -14.36
N LEU A 376 2.79 11.12 -15.25
CA LEU A 376 1.74 11.97 -15.84
C LEU A 376 0.62 11.15 -16.52
N ARG A 377 0.98 10.05 -17.18
CA ARG A 377 0.02 9.17 -17.84
C ARG A 377 -0.94 8.51 -16.84
N LYS A 378 -0.41 7.96 -15.75
CA LYS A 378 -1.22 7.35 -14.67
C LYS A 378 -2.11 8.39 -14.01
N CYS A 379 -1.54 9.53 -13.65
CA CYS A 379 -2.27 10.64 -13.04
C CYS A 379 -3.40 11.16 -13.96
N SER A 380 -3.17 11.24 -15.27
CA SER A 380 -4.20 11.68 -16.23
C SER A 380 -5.35 10.68 -16.36
N ALA A 381 -5.04 9.38 -16.31
CA ALA A 381 -6.06 8.33 -16.33
C ALA A 381 -6.89 8.32 -15.04
N ALA A 382 -6.24 8.46 -13.88
CA ALA A 382 -6.90 8.60 -12.59
C ALA A 382 -7.81 9.84 -12.55
N GLY A 383 -7.29 11.01 -12.97
CA GLY A 383 -8.08 12.22 -13.08
C GLY A 383 -9.29 12.07 -14.00
N LEU A 384 -9.16 11.36 -15.13
CA LEU A 384 -10.29 11.10 -16.04
C LEU A 384 -11.34 10.17 -15.41
N ASP A 385 -10.95 9.16 -14.64
CA ASP A 385 -11.89 8.28 -13.93
C ASP A 385 -12.66 9.02 -12.84
N VAL A 386 -11.96 9.80 -12.01
CA VAL A 386 -12.59 10.63 -10.98
C VAL A 386 -13.58 11.62 -11.61
N LEU A 387 -13.21 12.27 -12.72
CA LEU A 387 -14.13 13.12 -13.49
C LEU A 387 -15.34 12.33 -14.00
N SER A 388 -15.15 11.09 -14.46
CA SER A 388 -16.24 10.23 -14.92
C SER A 388 -17.22 9.91 -13.78
N THR A 389 -16.72 9.72 -12.57
CA THR A 389 -17.54 9.44 -11.38
C THR A 389 -18.34 10.66 -10.94
N VAL A 390 -17.75 11.86 -11.00
CA VAL A 390 -18.40 13.11 -10.59
C VAL A 390 -19.41 13.63 -11.63
N TYR A 391 -19.04 13.62 -12.92
CA TYR A 391 -19.85 14.21 -13.99
C TYR A 391 -20.68 13.19 -14.78
N GLY A 392 -20.42 11.90 -14.60
CA GLY A 392 -21.14 10.82 -15.27
C GLY A 392 -21.11 10.96 -16.79
N ASP A 393 -22.25 10.70 -17.42
CA ASP A 393 -22.39 10.71 -18.89
C ASP A 393 -22.14 12.09 -19.53
N GLU A 394 -22.06 13.18 -18.75
CA GLU A 394 -21.85 14.53 -19.27
C GLU A 394 -20.50 14.71 -19.99
N ILE A 395 -19.50 13.89 -19.69
CA ILE A 395 -18.18 13.95 -20.35
C ILE A 395 -18.16 13.25 -21.72
N LEU A 396 -19.12 12.34 -21.98
CA LEU A 396 -19.15 11.51 -23.19
C LEU A 396 -19.20 12.32 -24.51
N PRO A 397 -20.00 13.41 -24.64
CA PRO A 397 -20.07 14.19 -25.87
C PRO A 397 -18.73 14.83 -26.27
N THR A 398 -17.84 15.11 -25.30
CA THR A 398 -16.50 15.63 -25.54
C THR A 398 -15.49 14.51 -25.76
N LEU A 399 -15.52 13.47 -24.91
CA LEU A 399 -14.53 12.40 -24.92
C LEU A 399 -14.69 11.44 -26.11
N MET A 400 -15.92 10.99 -26.39
CA MET A 400 -16.16 9.91 -27.36
C MET A 400 -15.71 10.25 -28.79
N PRO A 401 -15.90 11.47 -29.33
CA PRO A 401 -15.35 11.82 -30.64
C PRO A 401 -13.82 11.72 -30.70
N LEU A 402 -13.12 12.06 -29.62
CA LEU A 402 -11.65 12.00 -29.54
C LEU A 402 -11.17 10.55 -29.47
N VAL A 403 -11.82 9.74 -28.64
CA VAL A 403 -11.58 8.29 -28.54
C VAL A 403 -11.81 7.62 -29.89
N GLN A 404 -12.95 7.86 -30.54
CA GLN A 404 -13.26 7.31 -31.86
C GLN A 404 -12.24 7.72 -32.93
N ALA A 405 -11.82 8.99 -32.93
CA ALA A 405 -10.80 9.47 -33.86
C ALA A 405 -9.47 8.73 -33.67
N LYS A 406 -8.98 8.60 -32.44
CA LYS A 406 -7.75 7.86 -32.11
C LYS A 406 -7.87 6.39 -32.46
N LEU A 407 -9.00 5.75 -32.15
CA LEU A 407 -9.25 4.34 -32.44
C LEU A 407 -9.39 4.02 -33.93
N SER A 408 -9.78 5.01 -34.75
CA SER A 408 -9.91 4.84 -36.20
C SER A 408 -8.57 4.80 -36.95
N THR A 409 -7.47 5.19 -36.31
CA THR A 409 -6.15 5.11 -36.93
C THR A 409 -5.70 3.65 -37.07
N SER A 410 -5.02 3.33 -38.16
CA SER A 410 -4.62 1.94 -38.47
C SER A 410 -3.13 1.76 -38.67
N ASP A 411 -2.36 2.85 -38.74
CA ASP A 411 -0.91 2.80 -38.90
C ASP A 411 -0.23 2.31 -37.62
N ASP A 412 0.99 1.80 -37.78
CA ASP A 412 1.78 1.30 -36.67
C ASP A 412 2.37 2.42 -35.81
N GLY A 413 2.49 3.65 -36.31
CA GLY A 413 3.04 4.78 -35.56
C GLY A 413 2.09 5.30 -34.49
N SER A 414 0.78 5.23 -34.74
CA SER A 414 -0.28 5.71 -33.83
C SER A 414 -0.72 4.68 -32.77
N TRP A 415 0.02 3.58 -32.58
CA TRP A 415 -0.39 2.54 -31.62
C TRP A 415 -0.52 3.05 -30.18
N LYS A 416 0.37 3.98 -29.75
CA LYS A 416 0.32 4.59 -28.42
C LYS A 416 -0.93 5.43 -28.21
N GLU A 417 -1.40 6.12 -29.26
CA GLU A 417 -2.64 6.90 -29.19
C GLU A 417 -3.88 6.01 -29.12
N ARG A 418 -3.90 4.91 -29.88
CA ARG A 418 -4.97 3.89 -29.78
C ARG A 418 -5.00 3.27 -28.40
N GLU A 419 -3.84 2.95 -27.86
CA GLU A 419 -3.67 2.39 -26.53
C GLU A 419 -4.24 3.35 -25.47
N ALA A 420 -3.89 4.64 -25.52
CA ALA A 420 -4.44 5.65 -24.61
C ALA A 420 -5.96 5.82 -24.73
N ALA A 421 -6.52 5.67 -25.95
CA ALA A 421 -7.96 5.70 -26.16
C ALA A 421 -8.67 4.46 -25.57
N VAL A 422 -8.03 3.28 -25.63
CA VAL A 422 -8.54 2.08 -24.94
C VAL A 422 -8.47 2.25 -23.42
N LEU A 423 -7.36 2.78 -22.88
CA LEU A 423 -7.24 3.13 -21.46
C LEU A 423 -8.35 4.11 -21.02
N ALA A 424 -8.63 5.15 -21.81
CA ALA A 424 -9.69 6.11 -21.51
C ALA A 424 -11.07 5.45 -21.46
N LEU A 425 -11.40 4.53 -22.38
CA LEU A 425 -12.65 3.77 -22.34
C LEU A 425 -12.81 2.95 -21.07
N GLY A 426 -11.73 2.30 -20.61
CA GLY A 426 -11.73 1.51 -19.37
C GLY A 426 -11.82 2.37 -18.12
N ALA A 427 -11.14 3.52 -18.11
CA ALA A 427 -11.18 4.49 -17.01
C ALA A 427 -12.61 5.00 -16.79
N ILE A 428 -13.31 5.42 -17.84
CA ILE A 428 -14.67 5.98 -17.70
C ILE A 428 -15.80 4.94 -17.57
N ALA A 429 -15.46 3.65 -17.58
CA ALA A 429 -16.44 2.56 -17.69
C ALA A 429 -17.47 2.56 -16.56
N GLU A 430 -17.04 2.86 -15.34
CA GLU A 430 -17.89 2.85 -14.15
C GLU A 430 -18.70 4.14 -14.01
N GLY A 431 -18.06 5.31 -14.08
CA GLY A 431 -18.73 6.60 -13.93
C GLY A 431 -19.71 6.93 -15.07
N CYS A 432 -19.40 6.56 -16.31
CA CYS A 432 -20.23 6.86 -17.49
C CYS A 432 -21.09 5.67 -17.94
N ILE A 433 -21.31 4.67 -17.09
CA ILE A 433 -21.94 3.43 -17.54
C ILE A 433 -23.34 3.63 -18.13
N ARG A 434 -24.11 4.59 -17.62
CA ARG A 434 -25.49 4.83 -18.08
C ARG A 434 -25.53 5.22 -19.56
N GLY A 435 -24.60 6.06 -20.00
CA GLY A 435 -24.45 6.47 -21.39
C GLY A 435 -23.72 5.44 -22.25
N LEU A 436 -22.81 4.64 -21.67
CA LEU A 436 -22.07 3.61 -22.39
C LEU A 436 -22.86 2.30 -22.58
N TYR A 437 -23.78 1.97 -21.66
CA TYR A 437 -24.50 0.69 -21.64
C TYR A 437 -25.16 0.31 -22.98
N PRO A 438 -25.84 1.22 -23.71
CA PRO A 438 -26.42 0.90 -25.02
C PRO A 438 -25.39 0.50 -26.09
N TYR A 439 -24.12 0.87 -25.91
CA TYR A 439 -23.03 0.70 -26.88
C TYR A 439 -22.04 -0.41 -26.50
N ILE A 440 -22.22 -1.09 -25.35
CA ILE A 440 -21.32 -2.15 -24.90
C ILE A 440 -21.14 -3.23 -25.96
N ALA A 441 -22.22 -3.56 -26.70
CA ALA A 441 -22.16 -4.50 -27.80
C ALA A 441 -21.08 -4.13 -28.83
N GLU A 442 -21.11 -2.86 -29.28
CA GLU A 442 -20.21 -2.31 -30.28
C GLU A 442 -18.80 -2.10 -29.73
N ILE A 443 -18.68 -1.64 -28.47
CA ILE A 443 -17.40 -1.44 -27.78
C ILE A 443 -16.66 -2.78 -27.70
N VAL A 444 -17.31 -3.85 -27.25
CA VAL A 444 -16.69 -5.18 -27.14
C VAL A 444 -16.36 -5.75 -28.52
N GLU A 445 -17.22 -5.59 -29.53
CA GLU A 445 -16.90 -6.01 -30.91
C GLU A 445 -15.64 -5.30 -31.45
N PHE A 446 -15.42 -4.04 -31.06
CA PHE A 446 -14.23 -3.30 -31.41
C PHE A 446 -12.98 -3.73 -30.61
N LEU A 447 -13.12 -4.00 -29.31
CA LEU A 447 -12.00 -4.39 -28.45
C LEU A 447 -11.49 -5.80 -28.75
N LEU A 448 -12.36 -6.73 -29.14
CA LEU A 448 -11.99 -8.14 -29.35
C LEU A 448 -10.80 -8.34 -30.32
N PRO A 449 -10.77 -7.71 -31.52
CA PRO A 449 -9.60 -7.78 -32.39
C PRO A 449 -8.29 -7.24 -31.78
N LEU A 450 -8.36 -6.31 -30.82
CA LEU A 450 -7.16 -5.72 -30.20
C LEU A 450 -6.45 -6.70 -29.26
N LEU A 451 -7.14 -7.72 -28.76
CA LEU A 451 -6.51 -8.84 -28.02
C LEU A 451 -5.49 -9.60 -28.87
N ASP A 452 -5.63 -9.58 -30.20
CA ASP A 452 -4.69 -10.24 -31.11
C ASP A 452 -3.73 -9.23 -31.78
N ASN A 453 -3.65 -8.00 -31.28
CA ASN A 453 -2.75 -7.00 -31.85
C ASN A 453 -1.27 -7.35 -31.64
N LYS A 454 -0.41 -6.95 -32.58
CA LYS A 454 1.04 -7.20 -32.48
C LYS A 454 1.71 -6.52 -31.28
N PHE A 455 1.21 -5.37 -30.83
CA PHE A 455 1.79 -4.61 -29.72
C PHE A 455 1.32 -5.16 -28.36
N PRO A 456 2.23 -5.69 -27.51
CA PRO A 456 1.85 -6.29 -26.23
C PRO A 456 1.09 -5.33 -25.30
N LEU A 457 1.51 -4.07 -25.23
CA LEU A 457 0.85 -3.06 -24.39
C LEU A 457 -0.60 -2.79 -24.82
N LEU A 458 -0.89 -2.84 -26.12
CA LEU A 458 -2.26 -2.72 -26.61
C LEU A 458 -3.11 -3.94 -26.23
N ARG A 459 -2.54 -5.14 -26.30
CA ARG A 459 -3.22 -6.36 -25.83
C ARG A 459 -3.51 -6.30 -24.33
N SER A 460 -2.52 -5.87 -23.55
CA SER A 460 -2.59 -5.73 -22.10
C SER A 460 -3.72 -4.79 -21.69
N ILE A 461 -3.75 -3.56 -22.24
CA ILE A 461 -4.80 -2.60 -21.88
C ILE A 461 -6.19 -3.03 -22.37
N THR A 462 -6.26 -3.79 -23.46
CA THR A 462 -7.52 -4.35 -23.96
C THR A 462 -8.08 -5.40 -22.99
N CYS A 463 -7.22 -6.25 -22.40
CA CYS A 463 -7.66 -7.20 -21.37
C CYS A 463 -8.26 -6.45 -20.17
N TRP A 464 -7.55 -5.45 -19.65
CA TRP A 464 -8.05 -4.63 -18.54
C TRP A 464 -9.34 -3.87 -18.88
N THR A 465 -9.41 -3.26 -20.07
CA THR A 465 -10.61 -2.51 -20.47
C THR A 465 -11.83 -3.43 -20.61
N LEU A 466 -11.65 -4.65 -21.15
CA LEU A 466 -12.73 -5.63 -21.21
C LEU A 466 -13.21 -6.04 -19.81
N SER A 467 -12.30 -6.18 -18.84
CA SER A 467 -12.68 -6.57 -17.47
C SER A 467 -13.51 -5.49 -16.75
N ARG A 468 -13.25 -4.20 -17.04
CA ARG A 468 -14.09 -3.09 -16.55
C ARG A 468 -15.56 -3.16 -17.02
N PHE A 469 -15.84 -3.88 -18.11
CA PHE A 469 -17.19 -4.13 -18.60
C PHE A 469 -17.76 -5.52 -18.22
N SER A 470 -17.02 -6.36 -17.48
CA SER A 470 -17.39 -7.76 -17.17
C SER A 470 -18.82 -7.89 -16.63
N LYS A 471 -19.17 -7.11 -15.60
CA LYS A 471 -20.52 -7.09 -15.01
C LYS A 471 -21.64 -6.95 -16.04
N PHE A 472 -21.46 -6.05 -17.01
CA PHE A 472 -22.47 -5.74 -18.02
C PHE A 472 -22.48 -6.77 -19.16
N ILE A 473 -21.31 -7.33 -19.48
CA ILE A 473 -21.19 -8.44 -20.43
C ILE A 473 -21.95 -9.67 -19.88
N VAL A 474 -21.77 -9.97 -18.60
CA VAL A 474 -22.46 -11.08 -17.90
C VAL A 474 -23.97 -10.84 -17.82
N GLN A 475 -24.43 -9.63 -17.51
CA GLN A 475 -25.86 -9.29 -17.52
C GLN A 475 -26.53 -9.56 -18.89
N GLY A 476 -25.77 -9.52 -19.99
CA GLY A 476 -26.25 -9.81 -21.34
C GLY A 476 -26.49 -11.29 -21.64
N ILE A 477 -25.99 -12.22 -20.81
CA ILE A 477 -26.03 -13.68 -21.06
C ILE A 477 -27.47 -14.21 -21.28
N GLY A 478 -28.47 -13.60 -20.63
CA GLY A 478 -29.88 -13.97 -20.81
C GLY A 478 -30.41 -13.84 -22.25
N HIS A 479 -29.67 -13.19 -23.15
CA HIS A 479 -29.98 -13.09 -24.57
C HIS A 479 -28.95 -13.83 -25.42
N LYS A 480 -29.39 -14.51 -26.48
CA LYS A 480 -28.51 -15.28 -27.38
C LYS A 480 -27.29 -14.48 -27.87
N LYS A 481 -27.49 -13.23 -28.28
CA LYS A 481 -26.39 -12.35 -28.75
C LYS A 481 -25.41 -11.99 -27.62
N GLY A 482 -25.91 -11.76 -26.41
CA GLY A 482 -25.07 -11.45 -25.25
C GLY A 482 -24.28 -12.67 -24.79
N TYR A 483 -24.88 -13.87 -24.82
CA TYR A 483 -24.15 -15.11 -24.59
C TYR A 483 -23.04 -15.36 -25.63
N GLU A 484 -23.32 -15.12 -26.91
CA GLU A 484 -22.29 -15.20 -27.97
C GLU A 484 -21.16 -14.18 -27.75
N GLN A 485 -21.48 -12.99 -27.24
CA GLN A 485 -20.51 -11.97 -26.91
C GLN A 485 -19.64 -12.35 -25.69
N PHE A 486 -20.26 -12.77 -24.59
CA PHE A 486 -19.58 -13.29 -23.41
C PHE A 486 -18.59 -14.41 -23.79
N ASN A 487 -19.04 -15.36 -24.62
CA ASN A 487 -18.19 -16.44 -25.13
C ASN A 487 -16.95 -15.92 -25.88
N LYS A 488 -17.12 -14.91 -26.74
CA LYS A 488 -15.98 -14.33 -27.47
C LYS A 488 -14.99 -13.65 -26.52
N VAL A 489 -15.48 -12.94 -25.50
CA VAL A 489 -14.64 -12.30 -24.48
C VAL A 489 -13.88 -13.35 -23.68
N LEU A 490 -14.58 -14.34 -23.13
CA LEU A 490 -13.99 -15.45 -22.38
C LEU A 490 -12.89 -16.16 -23.20
N MET A 491 -13.20 -16.58 -24.43
CA MET A 491 -12.22 -17.25 -25.29
C MET A 491 -11.06 -16.33 -25.69
N GLY A 492 -11.30 -15.03 -25.84
CA GLY A 492 -10.27 -14.03 -26.10
C GLY A 492 -9.28 -13.90 -24.94
N LEU A 493 -9.80 -13.79 -23.72
CA LEU A 493 -9.00 -13.70 -22.50
C LEU A 493 -8.22 -15.01 -22.23
N LEU A 494 -8.86 -16.18 -22.34
CA LEU A 494 -8.18 -17.47 -22.18
C LEU A 494 -7.02 -17.64 -23.17
N ARG A 495 -7.16 -17.13 -24.40
CA ARG A 495 -6.05 -17.12 -25.37
C ARG A 495 -4.90 -16.22 -24.91
N ARG A 496 -5.21 -15.06 -24.32
CA ARG A 496 -4.20 -14.11 -23.81
C ARG A 496 -3.54 -14.55 -22.50
N ILE A 497 -4.19 -15.38 -21.69
CA ILE A 497 -3.53 -16.09 -20.59
C ILE A 497 -2.34 -16.91 -21.13
N LEU A 498 -2.39 -17.40 -22.37
CA LEU A 498 -1.28 -18.13 -22.99
C LEU A 498 -0.38 -17.25 -23.88
N ASP A 499 -0.44 -15.93 -23.75
CA ASP A 499 0.44 -15.01 -24.48
C ASP A 499 1.92 -15.25 -24.12
N THR A 500 2.84 -14.93 -25.04
CA THR A 500 4.28 -15.10 -24.81
C THR A 500 4.88 -13.93 -24.04
N ASN A 501 4.20 -12.78 -24.00
CA ASN A 501 4.65 -11.61 -23.29
C ASN A 501 4.14 -11.62 -21.84
N LYS A 502 5.05 -11.42 -20.88
CA LYS A 502 4.75 -11.51 -19.45
C LYS A 502 3.71 -10.48 -18.98
N ARG A 503 3.72 -9.28 -19.55
CA ARG A 503 2.75 -8.24 -19.18
C ARG A 503 1.35 -8.54 -19.68
N VAL A 504 1.25 -9.15 -20.87
CA VAL A 504 -0.05 -9.60 -21.40
C VAL A 504 -0.58 -10.79 -20.61
N GLN A 505 0.28 -11.73 -20.21
CA GLN A 505 -0.07 -12.82 -19.31
C GLN A 505 -0.72 -12.28 -18.01
N GLU A 506 -0.04 -11.35 -17.34
CA GLU A 506 -0.53 -10.71 -16.12
C GLU A 506 -1.88 -10.02 -16.33
N ALA A 507 -1.98 -9.17 -17.34
CA ALA A 507 -3.22 -8.42 -17.62
C ALA A 507 -4.38 -9.34 -18.01
N ALA A 508 -4.12 -10.41 -18.75
CA ALA A 508 -5.14 -11.37 -19.16
C ALA A 508 -5.63 -12.23 -17.99
N CYS A 509 -4.70 -12.68 -17.14
CA CYS A 509 -5.07 -13.47 -15.96
C CYS A 509 -5.87 -12.63 -14.96
N SER A 510 -5.46 -11.38 -14.73
CA SER A 510 -6.19 -10.44 -13.86
C SER A 510 -7.58 -10.09 -14.43
N ALA A 511 -7.66 -9.81 -15.73
CA ALA A 511 -8.93 -9.54 -16.40
C ALA A 511 -9.88 -10.74 -16.38
N PHE A 512 -9.32 -11.95 -16.47
CA PHE A 512 -10.07 -13.18 -16.38
C PHE A 512 -10.60 -13.40 -14.96
N ALA A 513 -9.80 -13.19 -13.91
CA ALA A 513 -10.26 -13.26 -12.53
C ALA A 513 -11.45 -12.33 -12.24
N THR A 514 -11.42 -11.07 -12.74
CA THR A 514 -12.59 -10.16 -12.63
C THR A 514 -13.81 -10.71 -13.38
N LEU A 515 -13.62 -11.34 -14.55
CA LEU A 515 -14.72 -11.97 -15.27
C LEU A 515 -15.25 -13.20 -14.52
N GLU A 516 -14.39 -13.96 -13.83
CA GLU A 516 -14.77 -15.11 -13.02
C GLU A 516 -15.69 -14.73 -11.86
N GLU A 517 -15.33 -13.67 -11.13
CA GLU A 517 -16.15 -13.14 -10.02
C GLU A 517 -17.54 -12.69 -10.48
N GLU A 518 -17.63 -12.00 -11.61
CA GLU A 518 -18.90 -11.49 -12.14
C GLU A 518 -19.75 -12.60 -12.76
N ALA A 519 -19.13 -13.55 -13.48
CA ALA A 519 -19.84 -14.63 -14.18
C ALA A 519 -20.30 -15.76 -13.25
N ALA A 520 -19.53 -16.05 -12.20
CA ALA A 520 -19.80 -17.10 -11.23
C ALA A 520 -20.22 -18.44 -11.90
N GLU A 521 -21.40 -18.97 -11.56
CA GLU A 521 -21.92 -20.25 -12.07
C GLU A 521 -22.10 -20.30 -13.60
N GLU A 522 -22.16 -19.14 -14.28
CA GLU A 522 -22.24 -19.06 -15.75
C GLU A 522 -20.97 -19.59 -16.44
N LEU A 523 -19.88 -19.81 -15.70
CA LEU A 523 -18.65 -20.43 -16.19
C LEU A 523 -18.71 -21.96 -16.28
N THR A 524 -19.64 -22.61 -15.59
CA THR A 524 -19.75 -24.07 -15.52
C THR A 524 -19.72 -24.76 -16.91
N PRO A 525 -20.41 -24.25 -17.96
CA PRO A 525 -20.34 -24.82 -19.31
C PRO A 525 -18.94 -24.79 -19.95
N HIS A 526 -18.07 -23.90 -19.48
CA HIS A 526 -16.72 -23.66 -19.98
C HIS A 526 -15.61 -24.17 -19.04
N LEU A 527 -15.98 -24.80 -17.92
CA LEU A 527 -15.01 -25.17 -16.87
C LEU A 527 -13.87 -26.05 -17.38
N GLU A 528 -14.15 -26.99 -18.30
CA GLU A 528 -13.11 -27.86 -18.87
C GLU A 528 -12.05 -27.06 -19.65
N ILE A 529 -12.48 -26.13 -20.50
CA ILE A 529 -11.56 -25.35 -21.33
C ILE A 529 -10.82 -24.31 -20.49
N ILE A 530 -11.46 -23.73 -19.48
CA ILE A 530 -10.82 -22.82 -18.52
C ILE A 530 -9.67 -23.54 -17.80
N LEU A 531 -9.94 -24.69 -17.18
CA LEU A 531 -8.92 -25.46 -16.46
C LEU A 531 -7.75 -25.88 -17.35
N GLN A 532 -8.02 -26.26 -18.60
CA GLN A 532 -6.97 -26.57 -19.57
C GLN A 532 -6.05 -25.37 -19.87
N HIS A 533 -6.61 -24.16 -20.00
CA HIS A 533 -5.81 -22.96 -20.25
C HIS A 533 -5.04 -22.53 -18.99
N LEU A 534 -5.67 -22.52 -17.81
CA LEU A 534 -5.00 -22.18 -16.55
C LEU A 534 -3.83 -23.13 -16.27
N LEU A 535 -3.99 -24.44 -16.46
CA LEU A 535 -2.89 -25.39 -16.23
C LEU A 535 -1.85 -25.42 -17.35
N CYS A 536 -2.20 -24.97 -18.55
CA CYS A 536 -1.19 -24.70 -19.58
C CYS A 536 -0.35 -23.47 -19.20
N ALA A 537 -0.98 -22.41 -18.69
CA ALA A 537 -0.29 -21.23 -18.16
C ALA A 537 0.58 -21.58 -16.96
N TYR A 538 0.07 -22.37 -16.02
CA TYR A 538 0.82 -22.91 -14.88
C TYR A 538 2.15 -23.58 -15.27
N GLY A 539 2.16 -24.31 -16.38
CA GLY A 539 3.37 -24.97 -16.91
C GLY A 539 4.34 -24.03 -17.64
N ARG A 540 3.93 -22.80 -17.98
CA ARG A 540 4.72 -21.82 -18.76
C ARG A 540 5.16 -20.62 -17.93
N TYR A 541 4.34 -20.21 -16.97
CA TYR A 541 4.53 -18.98 -16.22
C TYR A 541 5.73 -19.07 -15.29
N GLN A 542 6.43 -17.95 -15.18
CA GLN A 542 7.49 -17.78 -14.21
C GLN A 542 6.93 -17.34 -12.86
N LYS A 543 7.79 -17.28 -11.86
CA LYS A 543 7.45 -17.15 -10.44
C LYS A 543 6.50 -15.97 -10.16
N ARG A 544 6.66 -14.82 -10.82
CA ARG A 544 5.78 -13.64 -10.70
C ARG A 544 4.36 -13.94 -11.17
N ASN A 545 4.19 -14.30 -12.45
CA ASN A 545 2.86 -14.50 -13.03
C ASN A 545 2.19 -15.78 -12.52
N LEU A 546 2.96 -16.79 -12.10
CA LEU A 546 2.44 -18.05 -11.58
C LEU A 546 1.52 -17.85 -10.37
N ARG A 547 1.75 -16.81 -9.57
CA ARG A 547 0.86 -16.41 -8.47
C ARG A 547 -0.55 -16.11 -8.96
N LEU A 548 -0.69 -15.32 -10.02
CA LEU A 548 -1.97 -14.98 -10.64
C LEU A 548 -2.75 -16.21 -11.11
N VAL A 549 -2.04 -17.26 -11.54
CA VAL A 549 -2.68 -18.52 -11.94
C VAL A 549 -3.23 -19.26 -10.73
N TYR A 550 -2.52 -19.27 -9.60
CA TYR A 550 -3.03 -19.83 -8.36
C TYR A 550 -4.28 -19.08 -7.88
N ASP A 551 -4.22 -17.75 -7.93
CA ASP A 551 -5.34 -16.89 -7.53
C ASP A 551 -6.56 -17.13 -8.43
N ALA A 552 -6.38 -17.15 -9.76
CA ALA A 552 -7.45 -17.45 -10.71
C ALA A 552 -8.05 -18.85 -10.47
N ILE A 553 -7.23 -19.87 -10.20
CA ILE A 553 -7.73 -21.21 -9.85
C ILE A 553 -8.52 -21.18 -8.53
N GLY A 554 -8.07 -20.42 -7.54
CA GLY A 554 -8.75 -20.24 -6.26
C GLY A 554 -10.12 -19.58 -6.43
N THR A 555 -10.15 -18.43 -7.12
CA THR A 555 -11.39 -17.71 -7.46
C THR A 555 -12.35 -18.57 -8.27
N LEU A 556 -11.84 -19.33 -9.24
CA LEU A 556 -12.66 -20.28 -10.00
C LEU A 556 -13.27 -21.36 -9.09
N ALA A 557 -12.51 -21.91 -8.15
CA ALA A 557 -13.00 -22.90 -7.21
C ALA A 557 -14.10 -22.33 -6.31
N GLU A 558 -13.92 -21.12 -5.78
CA GLU A 558 -14.91 -20.43 -4.95
C GLU A 558 -16.20 -20.11 -5.71
N THR A 559 -16.08 -19.71 -6.98
CA THR A 559 -17.21 -19.27 -7.80
C THR A 559 -18.04 -20.43 -8.35
N VAL A 560 -17.42 -21.54 -8.77
CA VAL A 560 -18.15 -22.70 -9.32
C VAL A 560 -18.48 -23.76 -8.25
N GLY A 561 -17.82 -23.70 -7.09
CA GLY A 561 -18.07 -24.57 -5.94
C GLY A 561 -18.09 -26.06 -6.30
N GLY A 562 -19.18 -26.74 -5.89
CA GLY A 562 -19.34 -28.18 -6.06
C GLY A 562 -19.32 -28.68 -7.52
N GLU A 563 -19.53 -27.82 -8.52
CA GLU A 563 -19.40 -28.21 -9.93
C GLU A 563 -17.97 -28.60 -10.31
N LEU A 564 -16.97 -28.11 -9.58
CA LEU A 564 -15.57 -28.52 -9.74
C LEU A 564 -15.34 -29.99 -9.34
N ASN A 565 -16.22 -30.55 -8.50
CA ASN A 565 -16.14 -31.91 -7.97
C ASN A 565 -16.63 -32.98 -8.97
N GLN A 566 -16.11 -32.92 -10.19
CA GLN A 566 -16.34 -33.94 -11.22
C GLN A 566 -15.03 -34.63 -11.58
N PRO A 567 -15.01 -35.98 -11.79
CA PRO A 567 -13.77 -36.71 -12.07
C PRO A 567 -12.95 -36.17 -13.23
N ARG A 568 -13.61 -35.64 -14.28
CA ARG A 568 -12.96 -35.04 -15.45
C ARG A 568 -12.15 -33.79 -15.10
N TYR A 569 -12.64 -32.95 -14.18
CA TYR A 569 -11.97 -31.72 -13.77
C TYR A 569 -10.83 -32.02 -12.80
N LEU A 570 -11.04 -32.95 -11.87
CA LEU A 570 -10.00 -33.40 -10.93
C LEU A 570 -8.81 -34.05 -11.64
N GLN A 571 -9.05 -34.76 -12.75
CA GLN A 571 -7.98 -35.35 -13.58
C GLN A 571 -7.11 -34.29 -14.26
N ILE A 572 -7.65 -33.10 -14.52
CA ILE A 572 -6.93 -31.96 -15.09
C ILE A 572 -6.20 -31.22 -13.95
N LEU A 573 -6.94 -30.80 -12.92
CA LEU A 573 -6.50 -29.89 -11.85
C LEU A 573 -5.48 -30.46 -10.87
N MET A 574 -5.76 -31.63 -10.28
CA MET A 574 -5.03 -32.08 -9.10
C MET A 574 -3.61 -32.58 -9.39
N PRO A 575 -3.32 -33.34 -10.47
CA PRO A 575 -1.98 -33.87 -10.69
C PRO A 575 -0.87 -32.81 -10.78
N PRO A 576 -1.02 -31.69 -11.53
CA PRO A 576 0.00 -30.63 -11.59
C PRO A 576 0.25 -29.93 -10.24
N LEU A 577 -0.81 -29.67 -9.47
CA LEU A 577 -0.71 -29.01 -8.16
C LEU A 577 -0.03 -29.92 -7.14
N ILE A 578 -0.40 -31.20 -7.09
CA ILE A 578 0.23 -32.19 -6.19
C ILE A 578 1.71 -32.43 -6.55
N ALA A 579 2.06 -32.44 -7.84
CA ALA A 579 3.45 -32.58 -8.27
C ALA A 579 4.32 -31.41 -7.75
N LYS A 580 3.81 -30.18 -7.85
CA LYS A 580 4.50 -28.99 -7.34
C LYS A 580 4.54 -28.93 -5.82
N TRP A 581 3.46 -29.33 -5.16
CA TRP A 581 3.44 -29.53 -3.72
C TRP A 581 4.61 -30.42 -3.29
N GLN A 582 4.78 -31.59 -3.92
CA GLN A 582 5.88 -32.50 -3.60
C GLN A 582 7.27 -31.96 -3.94
N GLN A 583 7.38 -31.03 -4.89
CA GLN A 583 8.65 -30.46 -5.33
C GLN A 583 9.17 -29.35 -4.40
N LEU A 584 8.28 -28.48 -3.91
CA LEU A 584 8.67 -27.33 -3.09
C LEU A 584 9.17 -27.76 -1.72
N SER A 585 10.15 -27.03 -1.16
CA SER A 585 10.65 -27.28 0.21
C SER A 585 9.81 -26.56 1.25
N ASP A 586 9.84 -27.00 2.52
CA ASP A 586 9.08 -26.38 3.61
C ASP A 586 9.55 -24.96 3.99
N ALA A 587 10.67 -24.50 3.43
CA ALA A 587 11.20 -23.14 3.58
C ALA A 587 11.04 -22.29 2.30
N ASP A 588 10.37 -22.82 1.27
CA ASP A 588 10.16 -22.12 0.01
C ASP A 588 8.90 -21.25 0.06
N LYS A 589 9.06 -19.94 -0.16
CA LYS A 589 7.95 -18.97 -0.15
C LYS A 589 6.97 -19.16 -1.31
N ASP A 590 7.35 -19.94 -2.32
CA ASP A 590 6.42 -20.35 -3.38
C ASP A 590 5.32 -21.30 -2.88
N LEU A 591 5.41 -21.76 -1.63
CA LEU A 591 4.32 -22.49 -0.99
C LEU A 591 3.11 -21.60 -0.68
N PHE A 592 3.26 -20.31 -0.39
CA PHE A 592 2.12 -19.48 0.06
C PHE A 592 0.95 -19.45 -0.95
N PRO A 593 1.18 -19.12 -2.24
CA PRO A 593 0.09 -19.10 -3.21
C PRO A 593 -0.51 -20.49 -3.46
N LEU A 594 0.31 -21.54 -3.35
CA LEU A 594 -0.16 -22.92 -3.52
C LEU A 594 -1.00 -23.38 -2.32
N LEU A 595 -0.66 -22.95 -1.09
CA LEU A 595 -1.44 -23.23 0.12
C LEU A 595 -2.80 -22.55 0.01
N GLU A 596 -2.84 -21.27 -0.34
CA GLU A 596 -4.07 -20.50 -0.55
C GLU A 596 -4.95 -21.13 -1.64
N CYS A 597 -4.36 -21.49 -2.77
CA CYS A 597 -5.07 -22.21 -3.84
C CYS A 597 -5.67 -23.55 -3.35
N PHE A 598 -4.93 -24.33 -2.55
CA PHE A 598 -5.48 -25.55 -1.95
C PHE A 598 -6.60 -25.27 -0.95
N THR A 599 -6.59 -24.13 -0.25
CA THR A 599 -7.65 -23.74 0.69
C THR A 599 -8.98 -23.61 -0.06
N SER A 600 -9.02 -22.79 -1.11
CA SER A 600 -10.19 -22.58 -1.95
C SER A 600 -10.66 -23.88 -2.64
N ILE A 601 -9.72 -24.69 -3.14
CA ILE A 601 -10.05 -25.99 -3.75
C ILE A 601 -10.63 -26.97 -2.72
N ALA A 602 -10.08 -27.03 -1.50
CA ALA A 602 -10.57 -27.93 -0.46
C ALA A 602 -12.00 -27.59 -0.05
N GLN A 603 -12.33 -26.30 0.06
CA GLN A 603 -13.69 -25.82 0.35
C GLN A 603 -14.64 -26.17 -0.81
N ALA A 604 -14.25 -25.87 -2.05
CA ALA A 604 -15.09 -26.11 -3.23
C ALA A 604 -15.37 -27.60 -3.49
N LEU A 605 -14.37 -28.47 -3.28
CA LEU A 605 -14.49 -29.90 -3.53
C LEU A 605 -15.18 -30.66 -2.40
N GLU A 606 -15.29 -30.06 -1.22
CA GLU A 606 -15.80 -30.68 -0.01
C GLU A 606 -15.21 -32.10 0.20
N ASN A 607 -16.08 -33.11 0.41
CA ASN A 607 -15.72 -34.53 0.55
C ASN A 607 -14.96 -35.10 -0.66
N GLY A 608 -15.03 -34.47 -1.84
CA GLY A 608 -14.23 -34.81 -3.02
C GLY A 608 -12.73 -34.64 -2.82
N PHE A 609 -12.32 -33.77 -1.88
CA PHE A 609 -10.91 -33.55 -1.55
C PHE A 609 -10.30 -34.67 -0.68
N SER A 610 -11.12 -35.56 -0.11
CA SER A 610 -10.71 -36.58 0.87
C SER A 610 -9.52 -37.44 0.44
N GLN A 611 -9.44 -37.80 -0.85
CA GLN A 611 -8.33 -38.61 -1.38
C GLN A 611 -6.98 -37.89 -1.43
N PHE A 612 -6.97 -36.55 -1.31
CA PHE A 612 -5.77 -35.71 -1.32
C PHE A 612 -5.45 -35.13 0.06
N ALA A 613 -6.41 -35.17 1.00
CA ALA A 613 -6.35 -34.46 2.27
C ALA A 613 -5.20 -34.91 3.19
N GLN A 614 -4.97 -36.23 3.34
CA GLN A 614 -4.01 -36.76 4.31
C GLN A 614 -2.57 -36.22 4.16
N PRO A 615 -1.91 -36.29 2.98
CA PRO A 615 -0.55 -35.78 2.83
C PRO A 615 -0.46 -34.25 2.96
N ILE A 616 -1.53 -33.52 2.59
CA ILE A 616 -1.57 -32.06 2.69
C ILE A 616 -1.69 -31.63 4.15
N PHE A 617 -2.65 -32.23 4.88
CA PHE A 617 -2.86 -32.02 6.30
C PHE A 617 -1.58 -32.29 7.11
N GLN A 618 -0.94 -33.45 6.90
CA GLN A 618 0.27 -33.82 7.64
C GLN A 618 1.42 -32.82 7.43
N ARG A 619 1.55 -32.25 6.24
CA ARG A 619 2.60 -31.28 5.96
C ARG A 619 2.31 -29.92 6.62
N CYS A 620 1.06 -29.46 6.63
CA CYS A 620 0.69 -28.22 7.33
C CYS A 620 1.05 -28.31 8.82
N ILE A 621 0.72 -29.44 9.46
CA ILE A 621 1.10 -29.73 10.85
C ILE A 621 2.63 -29.65 11.03
N LYS A 622 3.40 -30.28 10.14
CA LYS A 622 4.87 -30.27 10.18
C LYS A 622 5.45 -28.86 10.02
N ILE A 623 4.92 -28.06 9.09
CA ILE A 623 5.36 -26.68 8.86
C ILE A 623 5.14 -25.84 10.12
N ILE A 624 3.94 -25.91 10.72
CA ILE A 624 3.62 -25.20 11.97
C ILE A 624 4.60 -25.61 13.09
N GLN A 625 4.86 -26.91 13.27
CA GLN A 625 5.82 -27.39 14.28
C GLN A 625 7.22 -26.85 14.06
N SER A 626 7.67 -26.84 12.81
CA SER A 626 9.04 -26.44 12.45
C SER A 626 9.24 -24.93 12.68
N GLN A 627 8.24 -24.11 12.33
CA GLN A 627 8.25 -22.66 12.55
C GLN A 627 8.11 -22.29 14.03
N GLN A 628 7.27 -23.01 14.79
CA GLN A 628 7.17 -22.84 16.25
C GLN A 628 8.52 -23.13 16.93
N LEU A 629 9.24 -24.16 16.49
CA LEU A 629 10.60 -24.44 16.97
C LEU A 629 11.58 -23.32 16.57
N ALA A 630 11.53 -22.86 15.31
CA ALA A 630 12.38 -21.77 14.82
C ALA A 630 12.16 -20.46 15.59
N LYS A 631 10.93 -20.19 16.06
CA LYS A 631 10.61 -19.03 16.89
C LYS A 631 11.35 -19.03 18.23
N VAL A 632 11.52 -20.21 18.83
CA VAL A 632 12.14 -20.37 20.16
C VAL A 632 13.66 -20.56 20.05
N ASP A 633 14.11 -21.38 19.11
CA ASP A 633 15.53 -21.68 18.89
C ASP A 633 15.81 -21.87 17.38
N PRO A 634 16.11 -20.76 16.66
CA PRO A 634 16.43 -20.79 15.23
C PRO A 634 17.63 -21.69 14.89
N SER A 635 18.58 -21.84 15.83
CA SER A 635 19.79 -22.63 15.62
C SER A 635 19.47 -24.13 15.61
N SER A 636 18.59 -24.57 16.50
CA SER A 636 18.11 -25.95 16.55
C SER A 636 17.21 -26.31 15.36
N ALA A 637 16.39 -25.35 14.90
CA ALA A 637 15.46 -25.55 13.78
C ALA A 637 16.16 -25.56 12.42
N GLY A 638 17.35 -24.97 12.32
CA GLY A 638 18.10 -24.88 11.06
C GLY A 638 17.44 -23.98 10.00
N MET A 639 16.50 -23.13 10.42
CA MET A 639 15.76 -22.20 9.58
C MET A 639 15.38 -20.93 10.35
N GLN A 640 15.08 -19.85 9.63
CA GLN A 640 14.59 -18.61 10.24
C GLN A 640 13.08 -18.71 10.49
N TYR A 641 12.63 -18.10 11.58
CA TYR A 641 11.22 -17.98 11.90
C TYR A 641 10.54 -17.02 10.92
N GLU A 642 9.49 -17.51 10.27
CA GLU A 642 8.65 -16.75 9.35
C GLU A 642 7.18 -17.09 9.64
N LYS A 643 6.44 -16.11 10.17
CA LYS A 643 5.07 -16.30 10.66
C LYS A 643 4.09 -16.71 9.55
N GLU A 644 4.35 -16.29 8.31
CA GLU A 644 3.49 -16.49 7.14
C GLU A 644 3.31 -17.99 6.85
N PHE A 645 4.34 -18.81 7.06
CA PHE A 645 4.22 -20.27 6.93
C PHE A 645 3.24 -20.88 7.94
N ILE A 646 3.14 -20.31 9.15
CA ILE A 646 2.16 -20.75 10.15
C ILE A 646 0.76 -20.31 9.72
N VAL A 647 0.60 -19.04 9.32
CA VAL A 647 -0.67 -18.44 8.87
C VAL A 647 -1.28 -19.25 7.73
N CYS A 648 -0.59 -19.37 6.59
CA CYS A 648 -1.11 -20.11 5.43
C CYS A 648 -1.37 -21.60 5.71
N SER A 649 -0.61 -22.22 6.62
CA SER A 649 -0.84 -23.61 7.03
C SER A 649 -2.10 -23.75 7.90
N LEU A 650 -2.37 -22.79 8.79
CA LEU A 650 -3.60 -22.75 9.60
C LEU A 650 -4.82 -22.50 8.72
N ASP A 651 -4.72 -21.58 7.75
CA ASP A 651 -5.80 -21.26 6.82
C ASP A 651 -6.18 -22.48 5.96
N LEU A 652 -5.19 -23.21 5.43
CA LEU A 652 -5.45 -24.45 4.69
C LEU A 652 -6.06 -25.54 5.56
N LEU A 653 -5.62 -25.67 6.82
CA LEU A 653 -6.27 -26.57 7.76
C LEU A 653 -7.73 -26.15 8.04
N SER A 654 -8.02 -24.84 8.07
CA SER A 654 -9.37 -24.28 8.20
C SER A 654 -10.22 -24.68 7.00
N GLY A 655 -9.72 -24.45 5.78
CA GLY A 655 -10.41 -24.83 4.54
C GLY A 655 -10.64 -26.34 4.41
N LEU A 656 -9.70 -27.17 4.91
CA LEU A 656 -9.91 -28.62 5.02
C LEU A 656 -11.01 -28.98 6.03
N ALA A 657 -11.08 -28.28 7.16
CA ALA A 657 -12.08 -28.54 8.19
C ALA A 657 -13.48 -28.12 7.73
N GLU A 658 -13.58 -27.00 7.01
CA GLU A 658 -14.81 -26.53 6.38
C GLU A 658 -15.27 -27.48 5.26
N GLY A 659 -14.40 -27.78 4.29
CA GLY A 659 -14.77 -28.59 3.12
C GLY A 659 -15.06 -30.06 3.47
N LEU A 660 -14.22 -30.71 4.27
CA LEU A 660 -14.44 -32.13 4.63
C LEU A 660 -15.51 -32.31 5.71
N GLY A 661 -15.85 -31.24 6.45
CA GLY A 661 -16.71 -31.32 7.62
C GLY A 661 -16.27 -32.42 8.59
N SER A 662 -17.19 -33.28 9.01
CA SER A 662 -16.89 -34.40 9.92
C SER A 662 -15.86 -35.40 9.36
N GLY A 663 -15.63 -35.43 8.05
CA GLY A 663 -14.61 -36.29 7.42
C GLY A 663 -13.19 -36.01 7.92
N ILE A 664 -12.90 -34.78 8.38
CA ILE A 664 -11.59 -34.39 8.89
C ILE A 664 -11.24 -35.07 10.23
N GLU A 665 -12.23 -35.58 10.98
CA GLU A 665 -12.04 -36.18 12.31
C GLU A 665 -10.99 -37.31 12.29
N SER A 666 -10.97 -38.10 11.21
CA SER A 666 -9.99 -39.17 11.02
C SER A 666 -8.53 -38.68 10.97
N LEU A 667 -8.30 -37.47 10.45
CA LEU A 667 -6.98 -36.85 10.35
C LEU A 667 -6.60 -36.18 11.68
N VAL A 668 -7.55 -35.43 12.25
CA VAL A 668 -7.37 -34.69 13.49
C VAL A 668 -7.08 -35.62 14.67
N SER A 669 -7.83 -36.72 14.79
CA SER A 669 -7.65 -37.73 15.85
C SER A 669 -6.29 -38.43 15.85
N GLN A 670 -5.58 -38.41 14.72
CA GLN A 670 -4.24 -38.99 14.55
C GLN A 670 -3.11 -37.95 14.67
N SER A 671 -3.44 -36.73 15.11
CA SER A 671 -2.51 -35.59 15.14
C SER A 671 -2.47 -34.92 16.52
N ASN A 672 -1.48 -34.06 16.71
CA ASN A 672 -1.37 -33.15 17.85
C ASN A 672 -1.92 -31.75 17.56
N LEU A 673 -2.81 -31.61 16.56
CA LEU A 673 -3.34 -30.32 16.12
C LEU A 673 -3.99 -29.53 17.26
N ARG A 674 -4.70 -30.18 18.21
CA ARG A 674 -5.34 -29.46 19.31
C ARG A 674 -4.37 -28.59 20.10
N ASP A 675 -3.27 -29.20 20.52
CA ASP A 675 -2.33 -28.56 21.43
C ASP A 675 -1.55 -27.47 20.68
N GLN A 676 -1.25 -27.70 19.41
CA GLN A 676 -0.62 -26.69 18.54
C GLN A 676 -1.55 -25.52 18.23
N LEU A 677 -2.82 -25.79 17.95
CA LEU A 677 -3.83 -24.78 17.70
C LEU A 677 -3.99 -23.87 18.91
N LEU A 678 -4.07 -24.45 20.11
CA LEU A 678 -4.15 -23.68 21.34
C LEU A 678 -2.92 -22.79 21.54
N GLN A 679 -1.73 -23.28 21.23
CA GLN A 679 -0.50 -22.46 21.23
C GLN A 679 -0.58 -21.30 20.23
N CYS A 680 -1.07 -21.54 19.00
CA CYS A 680 -1.24 -20.49 18.00
C CYS A 680 -2.29 -19.44 18.43
N CYS A 681 -3.38 -19.83 19.09
CA CYS A 681 -4.35 -18.89 19.67
C CYS A 681 -3.74 -17.99 20.77
N MET A 682 -2.63 -18.41 21.37
CA MET A 682 -1.89 -17.68 22.40
C MET A 682 -0.61 -17.00 21.87
N ASP A 683 -0.37 -17.01 20.55
CA ASP A 683 0.83 -16.42 19.95
C ASP A 683 0.86 -14.89 20.13
N ASP A 684 2.05 -14.28 20.07
CA ASP A 684 2.19 -12.82 20.12
C ASP A 684 1.81 -12.13 18.79
N SER A 685 1.79 -12.88 17.69
CA SER A 685 1.45 -12.38 16.35
C SER A 685 -0.06 -12.36 16.13
N ILE A 686 -0.60 -11.18 15.77
CA ILE A 686 -2.01 -10.95 15.46
C ILE A 686 -2.46 -11.84 14.28
N ASP A 687 -1.64 -11.95 13.23
CA ASP A 687 -1.97 -12.75 12.04
C ASP A 687 -2.10 -14.25 12.38
N VAL A 688 -1.19 -14.75 13.22
CA VAL A 688 -1.21 -16.15 13.66
C VAL A 688 -2.45 -16.42 14.53
N GLN A 689 -2.77 -15.48 15.43
CA GLN A 689 -3.98 -15.57 16.25
C GLN A 689 -5.24 -15.58 15.38
N GLN A 690 -5.33 -14.70 14.37
CA GLN A 690 -6.47 -14.58 13.47
C GLN A 690 -6.78 -15.92 12.77
N SER A 691 -5.79 -16.52 12.10
CA SER A 691 -5.93 -17.81 11.42
C SER A 691 -6.19 -18.96 12.40
N ALA A 692 -5.58 -18.92 13.59
CA ALA A 692 -5.82 -19.93 14.62
C ALA A 692 -7.28 -19.91 15.12
N PHE A 693 -7.88 -18.74 15.33
CA PHE A 693 -9.28 -18.65 15.73
C PHE A 693 -10.25 -19.04 14.61
N ALA A 694 -9.90 -18.82 13.34
CA ALA A 694 -10.67 -19.34 12.21
C ALA A 694 -10.70 -20.89 12.24
N LEU A 695 -9.53 -21.53 12.31
CA LEU A 695 -9.44 -22.99 12.40
C LEU A 695 -10.14 -23.54 13.65
N PHE A 696 -10.07 -22.83 14.77
CA PHE A 696 -10.79 -23.21 15.98
C PHE A 696 -12.30 -23.26 15.77
N GLY A 697 -12.90 -22.26 15.13
CA GLY A 697 -14.33 -22.27 14.85
C GLY A 697 -14.73 -23.33 13.83
N ASP A 698 -13.92 -23.58 12.79
CA ASP A 698 -14.19 -24.64 11.82
C ASP A 698 -14.10 -26.04 12.44
N LEU A 699 -13.11 -26.30 13.30
CA LEU A 699 -13.04 -27.56 14.06
C LEU A 699 -14.19 -27.68 15.07
N ALA A 700 -14.65 -26.58 15.67
CA ALA A 700 -15.82 -26.58 16.53
C ALA A 700 -17.07 -27.02 15.74
N ARG A 701 -17.20 -26.58 14.49
CA ARG A 701 -18.30 -27.00 13.60
C ARG A 701 -18.17 -28.47 13.18
N ALA A 702 -16.97 -28.87 12.75
CA ALA A 702 -16.68 -30.15 12.10
C ALA A 702 -16.51 -31.34 13.07
N CYS A 703 -15.72 -31.17 14.14
CA CYS A 703 -15.36 -32.25 15.07
C CYS A 703 -15.20 -31.77 16.53
N PRO A 704 -16.28 -31.21 17.16
CA PRO A 704 -16.22 -30.57 18.47
C PRO A 704 -15.73 -31.50 19.61
N ALA A 705 -15.94 -32.82 19.47
CA ALA A 705 -15.49 -33.81 20.45
C ALA A 705 -13.97 -33.78 20.67
N TYR A 706 -13.20 -33.38 19.65
CA TYR A 706 -11.74 -33.30 19.75
C TYR A 706 -11.27 -32.08 20.56
N LEU A 707 -12.04 -30.99 20.55
CA LEU A 707 -11.76 -29.76 21.31
C LEU A 707 -12.19 -29.85 22.77
N HIS A 708 -13.19 -30.71 23.08
CA HIS A 708 -13.78 -30.88 24.40
C HIS A 708 -12.75 -31.03 25.56
N PRO A 709 -11.66 -31.82 25.43
CA PRO A 709 -10.68 -31.98 26.51
C PRO A 709 -9.95 -30.69 26.95
N CYS A 710 -9.88 -29.68 26.08
CA CYS A 710 -9.27 -28.37 26.35
C CYS A 710 -10.29 -27.22 26.23
N LEU A 711 -11.59 -27.52 26.36
CA LEU A 711 -12.69 -26.57 26.16
C LEU A 711 -12.51 -25.27 26.97
N SER A 712 -12.16 -25.39 28.25
CA SER A 712 -11.97 -24.25 29.13
C SER A 712 -10.81 -23.36 28.71
N GLU A 713 -9.74 -23.95 28.16
CA GLU A 713 -8.54 -23.21 27.73
C GLU A 713 -8.85 -22.40 26.46
N PHE A 714 -9.49 -23.02 25.47
CA PHE A 714 -9.93 -22.33 24.26
C PHE A 714 -10.90 -21.19 24.54
N LEU A 715 -11.93 -21.41 25.37
CA LEU A 715 -12.89 -20.37 25.72
C LEU A 715 -12.25 -19.21 26.50
N ASN A 716 -11.31 -19.49 27.41
CA ASN A 716 -10.56 -18.45 28.11
C ASN A 716 -9.74 -17.59 27.15
N VAL A 717 -9.00 -18.23 26.23
CA VAL A 717 -8.13 -17.53 25.27
C VAL A 717 -8.96 -16.70 24.28
N ALA A 718 -10.05 -17.25 23.72
CA ALA A 718 -10.93 -16.54 22.80
C ALA A 718 -11.65 -15.35 23.49
N THR A 719 -12.15 -15.54 24.71
CA THR A 719 -12.84 -14.48 25.46
C THR A 719 -11.92 -13.29 25.74
N LYS A 720 -10.64 -13.55 26.04
CA LYS A 720 -9.65 -12.52 26.32
C LYS A 720 -9.45 -11.56 25.13
N GLN A 721 -9.53 -12.05 23.90
CA GLN A 721 -9.32 -11.24 22.69
C GLN A 721 -10.45 -10.23 22.45
N MET A 722 -11.64 -10.44 23.03
CA MET A 722 -12.75 -9.50 22.93
C MET A 722 -12.74 -8.43 24.04
N SER A 723 -11.93 -8.61 25.09
CA SER A 723 -11.89 -7.73 26.27
C SER A 723 -10.76 -6.69 26.24
N THR A 724 -10.03 -6.57 25.14
CA THR A 724 -8.77 -5.81 25.04
C THR A 724 -9.00 -4.30 24.85
N PRO A 725 -8.31 -3.40 25.58
CA PRO A 725 -8.46 -1.93 25.44
C PRO A 725 -7.94 -1.36 24.10
N LYS A 726 -7.43 -2.21 23.21
CA LYS A 726 -6.93 -1.90 21.86
C LYS A 726 -7.68 -2.70 20.80
N LEU A 727 -9.01 -2.78 20.91
CA LEU A 727 -9.85 -3.48 19.94
C LEU A 727 -9.57 -3.00 18.49
N THR A 728 -9.29 -1.72 18.31
CA THR A 728 -8.94 -1.10 17.03
C THR A 728 -7.67 -1.66 16.37
N GLU A 729 -6.74 -2.22 17.14
CA GLU A 729 -5.50 -2.82 16.61
C GLU A 729 -5.63 -4.34 16.36
N SER A 730 -6.74 -4.98 16.77
CA SER A 730 -6.91 -6.44 16.77
C SER A 730 -8.31 -6.90 16.34
N ILE A 731 -8.96 -6.10 15.49
CA ILE A 731 -10.36 -6.29 15.07
C ILE A 731 -10.59 -7.67 14.46
N SER A 732 -9.71 -8.12 13.55
CA SER A 732 -9.84 -9.40 12.85
C SER A 732 -9.71 -10.60 13.80
N VAL A 733 -8.80 -10.53 14.77
CA VAL A 733 -8.65 -11.55 15.82
C VAL A 733 -9.89 -11.62 16.70
N ALA A 734 -10.39 -10.47 17.15
CA ALA A 734 -11.61 -10.40 17.95
C ALA A 734 -12.83 -10.93 17.19
N ASN A 735 -12.91 -10.66 15.88
CA ASN A 735 -13.96 -11.15 15.00
C ASN A 735 -13.97 -12.70 14.95
N ASN A 736 -12.82 -13.31 14.67
CA ASN A 736 -12.70 -14.77 14.57
C ASN A 736 -12.92 -15.45 15.93
N ALA A 737 -12.38 -14.86 17.01
CA ALA A 737 -12.59 -15.37 18.35
C ALA A 737 -14.08 -15.33 18.75
N CYS A 738 -14.78 -14.23 18.44
CA CYS A 738 -16.21 -14.09 18.67
C CYS A 738 -17.00 -15.16 17.91
N TRP A 739 -16.76 -15.27 16.61
CA TRP A 739 -17.41 -16.26 15.75
C TRP A 739 -17.17 -17.71 16.23
N ALA A 740 -15.93 -18.05 16.57
CA ALA A 740 -15.56 -19.38 17.05
C ALA A 740 -16.25 -19.75 18.39
N ILE A 741 -16.36 -18.79 19.32
CA ILE A 741 -17.15 -18.98 20.56
C ILE A 741 -18.60 -19.28 20.22
N GLY A 742 -19.19 -18.55 19.27
CA GLY A 742 -20.56 -18.77 18.82
C GLY A 742 -20.79 -20.16 18.22
N GLU A 743 -19.91 -20.60 17.30
CA GLU A 743 -19.96 -21.94 16.71
C GLU A 743 -19.85 -23.04 17.78
N LEU A 744 -18.90 -22.89 18.71
CA LEU A 744 -18.68 -23.88 19.76
C LEU A 744 -19.83 -23.92 20.77
N ALA A 745 -20.40 -22.78 21.14
CA ALA A 745 -21.52 -22.69 22.09
C ALA A 745 -22.71 -23.56 21.67
N ILE A 746 -23.03 -23.58 20.37
CA ILE A 746 -24.11 -24.40 19.82
C ILE A 746 -23.82 -25.90 19.98
N LYS A 747 -22.55 -26.31 20.00
CA LYS A 747 -22.14 -27.72 20.11
C LYS A 747 -22.01 -28.19 21.56
N VAL A 748 -21.51 -27.36 22.47
CA VAL A 748 -21.25 -27.74 23.87
C VAL A 748 -22.40 -27.41 24.82
N GLY A 749 -23.39 -26.63 24.37
CA GLY A 749 -24.58 -26.34 25.16
C GLY A 749 -24.26 -25.60 26.46
N GLN A 750 -24.87 -26.03 27.58
CA GLN A 750 -24.75 -25.39 28.89
C GLN A 750 -23.31 -25.35 29.45
N GLU A 751 -22.37 -26.11 28.89
CA GLU A 751 -20.96 -26.09 29.32
C GLU A 751 -20.30 -24.72 29.08
N VAL A 752 -20.84 -23.89 28.18
CA VAL A 752 -20.36 -22.50 27.94
C VAL A 752 -20.78 -21.51 29.03
N SER A 753 -21.71 -21.88 29.91
CA SER A 753 -22.31 -21.00 30.94
C SER A 753 -21.32 -20.13 31.72
N PRO A 754 -20.13 -20.63 32.16
CA PRO A 754 -19.17 -19.81 32.93
C PRO A 754 -18.63 -18.59 32.17
N TYR A 755 -18.70 -18.59 30.85
CA TYR A 755 -18.09 -17.59 29.97
C TYR A 755 -19.11 -16.60 29.39
N VAL A 756 -20.40 -16.97 29.38
CA VAL A 756 -21.49 -16.23 28.72
C VAL A 756 -21.48 -14.75 29.11
N MET A 757 -21.44 -14.43 30.40
CA MET A 757 -21.50 -13.04 30.85
C MET A 757 -20.26 -12.22 30.44
N THR A 758 -19.09 -12.82 30.42
CA THR A 758 -17.86 -12.14 29.98
C THR A 758 -17.92 -11.82 28.49
N VAL A 759 -18.41 -12.77 27.69
CA VAL A 759 -18.59 -12.59 26.24
C VAL A 759 -19.66 -11.55 25.94
N VAL A 760 -20.83 -11.63 26.59
CA VAL A 760 -21.91 -10.64 26.45
C VAL A 760 -21.43 -9.24 26.82
N SER A 761 -20.68 -9.11 27.93
CA SER A 761 -20.14 -7.81 28.36
C SER A 761 -19.13 -7.21 27.37
N SER A 762 -18.50 -8.05 26.54
CA SER A 762 -17.58 -7.62 25.48
C SER A 762 -18.32 -7.27 24.17
N ILE A 763 -19.36 -8.03 23.83
CA ILE A 763 -20.16 -7.84 22.60
C ILE A 763 -21.07 -6.61 22.66
N VAL A 764 -21.73 -6.36 23.79
CA VAL A 764 -22.72 -5.27 23.88
C VAL A 764 -22.11 -3.89 23.53
N PRO A 765 -20.92 -3.50 24.03
CA PRO A 765 -20.26 -2.27 23.61
C PRO A 765 -19.94 -2.20 22.11
N ILE A 766 -19.58 -3.32 21.48
CA ILE A 766 -19.30 -3.41 20.04
C ILE A 766 -20.56 -3.08 19.23
N LEU A 767 -21.72 -3.63 19.63
CA LEU A 767 -22.99 -3.37 18.97
C LEU A 767 -23.47 -1.92 19.19
N GLN A 768 -23.24 -1.36 20.39
CA GLN A 768 -23.62 0.01 20.73
C GLN A 768 -22.77 1.08 20.02
N HIS A 769 -21.53 0.76 19.67
CA HIS A 769 -20.61 1.66 18.97
C HIS A 769 -20.28 1.11 17.57
N ALA A 770 -21.28 0.62 16.85
CA ALA A 770 -21.09 0.06 15.51
C ALA A 770 -20.55 1.09 14.49
N GLU A 771 -20.79 2.38 14.73
CA GLU A 771 -20.23 3.48 13.92
C GLU A 771 -18.71 3.55 14.11
N GLY A 772 -17.96 3.19 13.06
CA GLY A 772 -16.49 3.16 13.07
C GLY A 772 -15.88 1.81 13.47
N VAL A 773 -16.70 0.77 13.66
CA VAL A 773 -16.25 -0.61 13.86
C VAL A 773 -16.49 -1.43 12.59
N ASN A 774 -15.59 -2.39 12.31
CA ASN A 774 -15.71 -3.29 11.16
C ASN A 774 -17.06 -4.01 11.12
N LYS A 775 -17.71 -3.99 9.95
CA LYS A 775 -19.06 -4.53 9.74
C LYS A 775 -19.17 -6.03 10.03
N SER A 776 -18.13 -6.81 9.68
CA SER A 776 -18.09 -8.26 9.94
C SER A 776 -18.05 -8.55 11.44
N LEU A 777 -17.30 -7.77 12.21
CA LEU A 777 -17.26 -7.91 13.67
C LEU A 777 -18.63 -7.63 14.30
N VAL A 778 -19.33 -6.59 13.83
CA VAL A 778 -20.69 -6.27 14.31
C VAL A 778 -21.66 -7.42 14.00
N GLU A 779 -21.61 -7.99 12.79
CA GLU A 779 -22.44 -9.12 12.37
C GLU A 779 -22.16 -10.37 13.22
N ASN A 780 -20.91 -10.80 13.30
CA ASN A 780 -20.50 -11.97 14.07
C ASN A 780 -20.80 -11.82 15.57
N SER A 781 -20.68 -10.60 16.10
CA SER A 781 -21.07 -10.26 17.48
C SER A 781 -22.57 -10.46 17.69
N ALA A 782 -23.41 -9.99 16.78
CA ALA A 782 -24.85 -10.17 16.86
C ALA A 782 -25.26 -11.66 16.75
N ILE A 783 -24.68 -12.41 15.80
CA ILE A 783 -24.94 -13.84 15.64
C ILE A 783 -24.52 -14.61 16.90
N THR A 784 -23.32 -14.34 17.43
CA THR A 784 -22.79 -14.99 18.62
C THR A 784 -23.66 -14.71 19.85
N LEU A 785 -24.09 -13.46 20.04
CA LEU A 785 -25.01 -13.10 21.12
C LEU A 785 -26.33 -13.86 21.04
N GLY A 786 -26.90 -13.99 19.83
CA GLY A 786 -28.11 -14.77 19.60
C GLY A 786 -27.92 -16.27 19.92
N ARG A 787 -26.78 -16.85 19.51
CA ARG A 787 -26.43 -18.25 19.82
C ARG A 787 -26.25 -18.48 21.32
N LEU A 788 -25.62 -17.56 22.04
CA LEU A 788 -25.47 -17.65 23.50
C LEU A 788 -26.83 -17.50 24.20
N ALA A 789 -27.70 -16.60 23.72
CA ALA A 789 -29.06 -16.47 24.25
C ALA A 789 -29.91 -17.73 24.04
N TRP A 790 -29.72 -18.41 22.90
CA TRP A 790 -30.38 -19.69 22.61
C TRP A 790 -29.92 -20.81 23.54
N VAL A 791 -28.61 -20.88 23.81
CA VAL A 791 -28.01 -21.96 24.59
C VAL A 791 -28.16 -21.73 26.10
N CYS A 792 -28.00 -20.50 26.59
CA CYS A 792 -28.06 -20.13 28.00
C CYS A 792 -29.09 -19.01 28.26
N PRO A 793 -30.39 -19.23 27.99
CA PRO A 793 -31.42 -18.19 28.06
C PRO A 793 -31.58 -17.59 29.46
N GLU A 794 -31.38 -18.38 30.51
CA GLU A 794 -31.48 -17.92 31.90
C GLU A 794 -30.38 -16.89 32.27
N ILE A 795 -29.25 -16.92 31.56
CA ILE A 795 -28.12 -16.02 31.79
C ILE A 795 -28.27 -14.75 30.94
N VAL A 796 -28.71 -14.88 29.68
CA VAL A 796 -28.74 -13.75 28.74
C VAL A 796 -30.05 -12.96 28.81
N SER A 797 -31.19 -13.60 29.04
CA SER A 797 -32.51 -12.95 29.02
C SER A 797 -32.67 -11.76 29.96
N PRO A 798 -32.05 -11.72 31.17
CA PRO A 798 -32.14 -10.54 32.05
C PRO A 798 -31.47 -9.28 31.48
N HIS A 799 -30.64 -9.42 30.44
CA HIS A 799 -29.86 -8.33 29.86
C HIS A 799 -30.41 -7.84 28.52
N VAL A 800 -31.46 -8.46 27.98
CA VAL A 800 -32.00 -8.16 26.63
C VAL A 800 -32.32 -6.68 26.42
N GLU A 801 -32.86 -6.00 27.44
CA GLU A 801 -33.18 -4.56 27.35
C GLU A 801 -31.96 -3.67 27.03
N HIS A 802 -30.73 -4.14 27.27
CA HIS A 802 -29.50 -3.36 27.06
C HIS A 802 -28.93 -3.44 25.65
N PHE A 803 -29.38 -4.40 24.82
CA PHE A 803 -28.79 -4.66 23.51
C PHE A 803 -29.80 -4.99 22.41
N MET A 804 -31.08 -5.20 22.73
CA MET A 804 -32.08 -5.70 21.76
C MET A 804 -32.20 -4.80 20.54
N GLN A 805 -32.17 -3.47 20.72
CA GLN A 805 -32.31 -2.51 19.63
C GLN A 805 -31.12 -2.58 18.68
N GLU A 806 -29.91 -2.54 19.22
CA GLU A 806 -28.65 -2.61 18.48
C GLU A 806 -28.50 -3.96 17.79
N TRP A 807 -28.87 -5.05 18.48
CA TRP A 807 -28.87 -6.41 17.93
C TRP A 807 -29.82 -6.56 16.74
N CYS A 808 -31.06 -6.07 16.85
CA CYS A 808 -31.99 -6.05 15.72
C CYS A 808 -31.48 -5.19 14.56
N THR A 809 -30.87 -4.04 14.86
CA THR A 809 -30.30 -3.15 13.85
C THR A 809 -29.17 -3.83 13.11
N ALA A 810 -28.21 -4.41 13.83
CA ALA A 810 -27.08 -5.15 13.28
C ALA A 810 -27.54 -6.28 12.34
N LEU A 811 -28.52 -7.10 12.75
CA LEU A 811 -29.02 -8.19 11.92
C LEU A 811 -29.90 -7.72 10.75
N SER A 812 -30.66 -6.64 10.91
CA SER A 812 -31.57 -6.14 9.85
C SER A 812 -30.86 -5.64 8.59
N MET A 813 -29.57 -5.29 8.70
CA MET A 813 -28.76 -4.82 7.57
C MET A 813 -28.33 -5.95 6.60
N TRP A 814 -28.53 -7.22 6.96
CA TRP A 814 -28.02 -8.36 6.18
C TRP A 814 -29.16 -9.19 5.57
N SER A 815 -29.25 -9.16 4.24
CA SER A 815 -30.32 -9.78 3.45
C SER A 815 -30.35 -11.32 3.50
N TRP A 816 -29.28 -11.98 3.97
CA TRP A 816 -29.16 -13.44 4.06
C TRP A 816 -29.94 -14.08 5.22
N ILE A 817 -30.38 -13.28 6.21
CA ILE A 817 -31.11 -13.78 7.39
C ILE A 817 -32.53 -14.30 7.05
N TYR A 818 -33.10 -13.85 5.93
CA TYR A 818 -34.37 -14.39 5.43
C TYR A 818 -34.32 -15.89 5.10
N SER A 819 -33.13 -16.43 4.79
CA SER A 819 -32.94 -17.84 4.39
C SER A 819 -32.65 -18.78 5.58
N LEU A 820 -32.09 -18.27 6.69
CA LEU A 820 -31.63 -19.07 7.84
C LEU A 820 -32.65 -19.18 8.97
N LEU A 821 -33.64 -18.28 9.04
CA LEU A 821 -34.66 -18.26 10.12
C LEU A 821 -35.96 -18.99 9.76
N MET A 822 -36.08 -19.55 8.56
CA MET A 822 -37.22 -20.38 8.18
C MET A 822 -36.82 -21.86 8.28
N PRO A 823 -37.47 -22.67 9.14
CA PRO A 823 -37.28 -24.11 9.10
C PRO A 823 -37.90 -24.66 7.79
N GLY A 824 -37.06 -25.30 6.97
CA GLY A 824 -37.51 -26.23 5.93
C GLY A 824 -37.95 -27.55 6.54
#